data_AF-A0A4V3BW08-F1
#
_entry.id   AF-A0A4V3BW08-F1
#
_cell.length_a   1.000
_cell.length_b   1.000
_cell.length_c   1.000
_cell.angle_alpha   90.00
_cell.angle_beta   90.00
_cell.angle_gamma   90.00
#
_symmetry.space_group_name_H-M   'P 1'
#
loop_
_entity.id
_entity.type
_entity.pdbx_description
1 polymer ?
#
loop_
_entity_poly.entity_id
_entity_poly.type
_entity_poly.pdbx_seq_one_letter_code
_entity_poly.pdbx_strand_id
1 'polypeptide(L)'
;MTTYALLVGIDEYTGTVGRLRGCVADAEAMAHLLRERVPGVQIRMLRNAEATRSAFVGAIEEHLGRAGTGDTALLWYSGHGSQAPTSSGTDLEPDGYDETLVLADSRTPGGRDLLDKELGTLITAIASSGAEVIVGLDACHSGSGTREELAEDVLIRRAPTADRVIPRPAGALSDADGAWSLAGPHVLLAACRPDQRAKERLLGGVHRGVFTAAVERALHTGAARSYRELMPLVREAVVAMGITDQTPQLEAIEGATVEASVLTGAFRGASGFVVTYDRASGQGSMDAGAVHGVPSAVDGTTVIEVRRGDLASDEPPVATMTPLDVQPQRTLLRLVTGELEPGIAYAGRVAGWNVPRTGVALPADEPELERLIRESVLVEADPAGPLRVERTDVGYAVFDASPSTDPALRVTAGPLGAQTVTATLERIARWRAVEALANPGVAGEAAGVTVDVVARGPVSHEPDGIVIPYVRRGDVHEPQIVDVVVTNHTDSALYCGLFILSRSYAITSALAAGVPLVPAGGTTRRTFRAHLPADAPAGARRSIDTLKLIVSTESFDPFPLLQPPLDEGDERDAGPASPPAPPGNALDALLGAVRARDLTPVDDAPRTDWSATTVRLIAERPADDVDLSGGAAVVGDATIIAPPGLGGTARLVSSTQVTRDLGAPLVPPLLLDDPQEWGALSLAPTRDVDAPLDVLELTGVDTSAVSRETPLVVQLGTALAPEEHVLAIAFDGVDYRPVGFVAGTAAADRHGDGGRAPGTTILITSLPDTAAERGFVGSVKLLFRRLWHRVTGRTGTVTRLAIATLVDPAGDSSISYEDDAAVVRRAVGRAQRILLVVHGIIGDTEGMTLGCFTSDDRRTVADGYDLVLTYDYESINTPIEVTAHDLAAKLAAAGLAPGHGKRLDIVAHSMGGLVSRWMLEKEDHYPEVSRLVMAGTPNAGSPIPGVVDLATVWLAFALNKLPELAWPLRVVGGLLTAVEKVDVALDQLAPSSPFYQQLREGADRGVPYTVILGDRSLKAWSRDGRAPGLVVKLLGDVIDVGVGGIFRGAVNDIAVSQQSGSDLALTGGRLSPAAVRTGIACDHMTYFSLPEARAALREALTAPPRPGS
;
A
#
# COMPACT_ATOMS: atom_id res chain seq x y z
N MET A 1 -47.03 -21.19 9.07
CA MET A 1 -45.99 -20.78 10.03
C MET A 1 -46.35 -21.37 11.37
N THR A 2 -45.62 -22.39 11.78
CA THR A 2 -45.74 -23.10 13.05
C THR A 2 -44.43 -22.96 13.79
N THR A 3 -44.49 -22.68 15.09
CA THR A 3 -43.30 -22.70 15.95
C THR A 3 -43.24 -24.04 16.68
N TYR A 4 -42.18 -24.80 16.47
CA TYR A 4 -41.85 -26.02 17.21
C TYR A 4 -40.82 -25.64 18.29
N ALA A 5 -41.20 -25.78 19.55
CA ALA A 5 -40.35 -25.44 20.69
C ALA A 5 -39.95 -26.69 21.49
N LEU A 6 -38.66 -26.82 21.77
CA LEU A 6 -38.10 -27.80 22.71
C LEU A 6 -37.58 -27.06 23.94
N LEU A 7 -38.20 -27.29 25.09
CA LEU A 7 -37.87 -26.62 26.34
C LEU A 7 -37.28 -27.64 27.33
N VAL A 8 -36.10 -27.35 27.85
CA VAL A 8 -35.34 -28.29 28.68
C VAL A 8 -34.97 -27.63 29.99
N GLY A 9 -35.30 -28.27 31.10
CA GLY A 9 -35.01 -27.79 32.45
C GLY A 9 -34.48 -28.90 33.33
N ILE A 10 -33.26 -28.76 33.84
CA ILE A 10 -32.59 -29.81 34.63
C ILE A 10 -32.10 -29.24 35.96
N ASP A 11 -32.83 -29.54 37.04
CA ASP A 11 -32.42 -29.25 38.42
C ASP A 11 -31.72 -30.45 39.06
N GLU A 12 -32.07 -31.66 38.61
CA GLU A 12 -31.62 -32.93 39.18
C GLU A 12 -30.83 -33.76 38.17
N TYR A 13 -29.61 -34.12 38.55
CA TYR A 13 -28.68 -34.91 37.74
C TYR A 13 -28.41 -36.28 38.37
N THR A 14 -28.31 -37.31 37.53
CA THR A 14 -28.02 -38.69 37.98
C THR A 14 -26.50 -38.93 38.06
N GLY A 15 -25.79 -38.26 38.97
CA GLY A 15 -24.32 -38.42 39.02
C GLY A 15 -23.63 -37.57 40.08
N THR A 16 -22.37 -37.19 39.82
CA THR A 16 -21.56 -36.31 40.68
C THR A 16 -21.78 -34.83 40.40
N VAL A 17 -22.74 -34.48 39.54
CA VAL A 17 -23.09 -33.10 39.18
C VAL A 17 -23.92 -32.48 40.31
N GLY A 18 -23.65 -31.20 40.61
CA GLY A 18 -24.41 -30.44 41.60
C GLY A 18 -25.88 -30.29 41.21
N ARG A 19 -26.74 -30.06 42.21
CA ARG A 19 -28.17 -29.78 41.96
C ARG A 19 -28.39 -28.29 41.74
N LEU A 20 -29.26 -27.96 40.81
CA LEU A 20 -29.82 -26.62 40.61
C LEU A 20 -31.25 -26.57 41.19
N ARG A 21 -31.88 -25.39 41.15
CA ARG A 21 -33.20 -25.17 41.77
C ARG A 21 -34.18 -24.41 40.89
N GLY A 22 -33.73 -23.77 39.81
CA GLY A 22 -34.57 -22.90 38.98
C GLY A 22 -34.77 -23.32 37.54
N CYS A 23 -34.13 -24.40 37.07
CA CYS A 23 -34.13 -24.77 35.66
C CYS A 23 -35.46 -25.34 35.18
N VAL A 24 -36.14 -26.16 36.01
CA VAL A 24 -37.49 -26.62 35.65
C VAL A 24 -38.48 -25.47 35.64
N ALA A 25 -38.37 -24.54 36.60
CA ALA A 25 -39.21 -23.35 36.66
C ALA A 25 -39.01 -22.44 35.44
N ASP A 26 -37.78 -22.32 34.94
CA ASP A 26 -37.48 -21.58 33.72
C ASP A 26 -38.12 -22.21 32.48
N ALA A 27 -38.02 -23.53 32.31
CA ALA A 27 -38.66 -24.23 31.19
C ALA A 27 -40.20 -24.07 31.23
N GLU A 28 -40.80 -24.10 32.43
CA GLU A 28 -42.23 -23.90 32.62
C GLU A 28 -42.68 -22.47 32.34
N ALA A 29 -41.91 -21.48 32.77
CA ALA A 29 -42.17 -20.08 32.50
C ALA A 29 -42.08 -19.77 30.99
N MET A 30 -41.06 -20.28 30.31
CA MET A 30 -40.97 -20.17 28.85
C MET A 30 -42.12 -20.88 28.14
N ALA A 31 -42.57 -22.04 28.64
CA ALA A 31 -43.74 -22.72 28.09
C ALA A 31 -45.02 -21.91 28.25
N HIS A 32 -45.16 -21.19 29.36
CA HIS A 32 -46.29 -20.29 29.59
C HIS A 32 -46.24 -19.09 28.64
N LEU A 33 -45.10 -18.41 28.59
CA LEU A 33 -44.85 -17.26 27.72
C LEU A 33 -45.10 -17.58 26.24
N LEU A 34 -44.60 -18.73 25.76
CA LEU A 34 -44.79 -19.15 24.38
C LEU A 34 -46.25 -19.42 24.04
N ARG A 35 -47.02 -20.03 24.95
CA ARG A 35 -48.46 -20.27 24.72
C ARG A 35 -49.25 -18.96 24.69
N GLU A 36 -48.83 -17.97 25.47
CA GLU A 36 -49.45 -16.65 25.48
C GLU A 36 -49.14 -15.86 24.20
N ARG A 37 -47.87 -15.88 23.76
CA ARG A 37 -47.36 -14.99 22.70
C ARG A 37 -47.39 -15.60 21.30
N VAL A 38 -47.35 -16.92 21.18
CA VAL A 38 -47.24 -17.63 19.90
C VAL A 38 -48.44 -18.57 19.72
N PRO A 39 -49.52 -18.11 19.06
CA PRO A 39 -50.69 -18.94 18.79
C PRO A 39 -50.31 -20.21 18.02
N GLY A 40 -50.73 -21.37 18.52
CA GLY A 40 -50.50 -22.66 17.85
C GLY A 40 -49.12 -23.28 18.04
N VAL A 41 -48.27 -22.73 18.92
CA VAL A 41 -46.96 -23.29 19.25
C VAL A 41 -47.03 -24.76 19.66
N GLN A 42 -46.12 -25.58 19.12
CA GLN A 42 -45.97 -26.99 19.42
C GLN A 42 -44.81 -27.19 20.40
N ILE A 43 -45.12 -27.38 21.69
CA ILE A 43 -44.11 -27.48 22.75
C ILE A 43 -43.84 -28.95 23.12
N ARG A 44 -42.57 -29.36 23.04
CA ARG A 44 -42.05 -30.56 23.70
C ARG A 44 -41.17 -30.10 24.87
N MET A 45 -41.34 -30.71 26.04
CA MET A 45 -40.61 -30.31 27.24
C MET A 45 -39.97 -31.53 27.89
N LEU A 46 -38.71 -31.39 28.30
CA LEU A 46 -37.94 -32.42 29.00
C LEU A 46 -37.49 -31.89 30.36
N ARG A 47 -37.88 -32.56 31.44
CA ARG A 47 -37.55 -32.12 32.81
C ARG A 47 -36.73 -33.16 33.56
N ASN A 48 -35.68 -32.72 34.26
CA ASN A 48 -34.88 -33.57 35.17
C ASN A 48 -34.54 -34.92 34.51
N ALA A 49 -34.89 -36.04 35.14
CA ALA A 49 -34.62 -37.40 34.66
C ALA A 49 -35.13 -37.72 33.23
N GLU A 50 -36.09 -36.95 32.70
CA GLU A 50 -36.55 -37.09 31.30
C GLU A 50 -35.54 -36.52 30.29
N ALA A 51 -34.76 -35.52 30.69
CA ALA A 51 -33.78 -34.81 29.86
C ALA A 51 -32.47 -35.60 29.72
N THR A 52 -32.58 -36.89 29.40
CA THR A 52 -31.43 -37.72 29.03
C THR A 52 -30.86 -37.28 27.69
N ARG A 53 -29.58 -37.58 27.44
CA ARG A 53 -28.93 -37.28 26.15
C ARG A 53 -29.69 -37.87 24.97
N SER A 54 -30.15 -39.13 25.09
CA SER A 54 -30.93 -39.78 24.03
C SER A 54 -32.28 -39.08 23.79
N ALA A 55 -32.99 -38.69 24.86
CA ALA A 55 -34.26 -38.01 24.73
C ALA A 55 -34.11 -36.59 24.16
N PHE A 56 -33.03 -35.89 24.53
CA PHE A 56 -32.69 -34.56 24.01
C PHE A 56 -32.41 -34.60 22.51
N VAL A 57 -31.50 -35.48 22.07
CA VAL A 57 -31.17 -35.63 20.64
C VAL A 57 -32.39 -36.06 19.84
N GLY A 58 -33.13 -37.08 20.31
CA GLY A 58 -34.34 -37.54 19.65
C GLY A 58 -35.44 -36.45 19.60
N ALA A 59 -35.55 -35.60 20.62
CA ALA A 59 -36.47 -34.48 20.58
C ALA A 59 -36.06 -33.42 19.55
N ILE A 60 -34.77 -33.17 19.35
CA ILE A 60 -34.32 -32.27 18.28
C ILE A 60 -34.67 -32.87 16.91
N GLU A 61 -34.30 -34.12 16.66
CA GLU A 61 -34.52 -34.78 15.35
C GLU A 61 -36.00 -34.98 15.02
N GLU A 62 -36.81 -35.46 15.98
CA GLU A 62 -38.20 -35.84 15.73
C GLU A 62 -39.20 -34.70 15.90
N HIS A 63 -38.88 -33.70 16.73
CA HIS A 63 -39.79 -32.58 17.03
C HIS A 63 -39.36 -31.30 16.35
N LEU A 64 -38.12 -30.84 16.56
CA LEU A 64 -37.64 -29.62 15.88
C LEU A 64 -37.39 -29.86 14.39
N GLY A 65 -36.92 -31.05 14.00
CA GLY A 65 -36.72 -31.44 12.60
C GLY A 65 -37.98 -31.50 11.74
N ARG A 66 -39.17 -31.29 12.33
CA ARG A 66 -40.44 -31.12 11.59
C ARG A 66 -40.61 -29.72 11.01
N ALA A 67 -39.84 -28.74 11.48
CA ALA A 67 -39.86 -27.39 10.95
C ALA A 67 -39.27 -27.37 9.54
N GLY A 68 -39.92 -26.65 8.62
CA GLY A 68 -39.44 -26.40 7.26
C GLY A 68 -39.49 -24.91 6.93
N THR A 69 -39.44 -24.59 5.63
CA THR A 69 -39.51 -23.19 5.15
C THR A 69 -40.71 -22.42 5.73
N GLY A 70 -40.41 -21.31 6.41
CA GLY A 70 -41.41 -20.44 7.04
C GLY A 70 -41.93 -20.91 8.41
N ASP A 71 -41.42 -22.03 8.93
CA ASP A 71 -41.62 -22.45 10.32
C ASP A 71 -40.41 -22.08 11.19
N THR A 72 -40.60 -22.09 12.50
CA THR A 72 -39.57 -21.75 13.48
C THR A 72 -39.26 -22.94 14.37
N ALA A 73 -37.98 -23.28 14.53
CA ALA A 73 -37.49 -24.25 15.49
C ALA A 73 -36.80 -23.53 16.66
N LEU A 74 -37.41 -23.58 17.84
CA LEU A 74 -36.91 -22.95 19.07
C LEU A 74 -36.39 -24.00 20.04
N LEU A 75 -35.11 -23.95 20.38
CA LEU A 75 -34.51 -24.70 21.48
C LEU A 75 -34.28 -23.77 22.66
N TRP A 76 -34.80 -24.10 23.85
CA TRP A 76 -34.47 -23.41 25.10
C TRP A 76 -33.94 -24.40 26.12
N TYR A 77 -32.68 -24.25 26.52
CA TYR A 77 -32.02 -25.11 27.49
C TYR A 77 -31.69 -24.32 28.76
N SER A 78 -32.11 -24.87 29.91
CA SER A 78 -31.79 -24.37 31.24
C SER A 78 -31.17 -25.49 32.07
N GLY A 79 -29.91 -25.33 32.46
CA GLY A 79 -29.16 -26.35 33.18
C GLY A 79 -27.68 -26.01 33.30
N HIS A 80 -26.88 -26.99 33.72
CA HIS A 80 -25.43 -26.88 33.77
C HIS A 80 -24.78 -26.92 32.38
N GLY A 81 -23.91 -25.93 32.12
CA GLY A 81 -22.83 -26.05 31.14
C GLY A 81 -21.55 -26.57 31.80
N SER A 82 -20.60 -27.02 30.99
CA SER A 82 -19.28 -27.47 31.41
C SER A 82 -18.30 -27.43 30.23
N GLN A 83 -17.04 -27.78 30.50
CA GLN A 83 -15.99 -28.05 29.54
C GLN A 83 -15.56 -29.53 29.58
N ALA A 84 -14.98 -30.04 28.50
CA ALA A 84 -14.31 -31.34 28.41
C ALA A 84 -13.01 -31.20 27.58
N PRO A 85 -11.90 -31.91 27.91
CA PRO A 85 -10.68 -31.85 27.13
C PRO A 85 -10.90 -32.14 25.64
N THR A 86 -10.40 -31.26 24.77
CA THR A 86 -10.59 -31.38 23.31
C THR A 86 -9.85 -32.59 22.73
N SER A 87 -10.40 -33.17 21.66
CA SER A 87 -9.71 -34.19 20.86
C SER A 87 -8.91 -33.61 19.68
N SER A 88 -9.02 -32.31 19.39
CA SER A 88 -8.51 -31.69 18.15
C SER A 88 -7.17 -30.94 18.30
N GLY A 89 -6.59 -30.89 19.51
CA GLY A 89 -5.33 -30.18 19.79
C GLY A 89 -5.50 -28.67 20.03
N THR A 90 -4.46 -28.02 20.57
CA THR A 90 -4.50 -26.62 21.04
C THR A 90 -4.46 -25.58 19.93
N ASP A 91 -4.16 -25.99 18.69
CA ASP A 91 -4.13 -25.10 17.51
C ASP A 91 -5.54 -24.67 17.07
N LEU A 92 -6.55 -25.42 17.54
CA LEU A 92 -7.96 -25.29 17.16
C LEU A 92 -8.84 -24.97 18.38
N GLU A 93 -8.47 -25.39 19.59
CA GLU A 93 -9.08 -24.89 20.84
C GLU A 93 -7.95 -24.31 21.71
N PRO A 94 -7.75 -22.97 21.71
CA PRO A 94 -6.60 -22.35 22.36
C PRO A 94 -6.49 -22.61 23.88
N ASP A 95 -7.62 -22.87 24.54
CA ASP A 95 -7.67 -23.23 25.96
C ASP A 95 -7.55 -24.76 26.22
N GLY A 96 -7.62 -25.56 25.15
CA GLY A 96 -7.55 -27.02 25.19
C GLY A 96 -8.84 -27.74 25.56
N TYR A 97 -10.00 -27.05 25.56
CA TYR A 97 -11.28 -27.63 25.98
C TYR A 97 -12.39 -27.43 24.92
N ASP A 98 -13.22 -28.46 24.76
CA ASP A 98 -14.52 -28.38 24.09
C ASP A 98 -15.60 -28.03 25.12
N GLU A 99 -16.55 -27.21 24.72
CA GLU A 99 -17.66 -26.81 25.56
C GLU A 99 -18.82 -27.80 25.49
N THR A 100 -19.53 -27.99 26.60
CA THR A 100 -20.55 -29.04 26.74
C THR A 100 -21.82 -28.60 27.45
N LEU A 101 -22.95 -29.20 27.05
CA LEU A 101 -24.19 -29.22 27.82
C LEU A 101 -24.24 -30.49 28.67
N VAL A 102 -24.62 -30.34 29.95
CA VAL A 102 -24.76 -31.47 30.86
C VAL A 102 -26.22 -31.92 30.89
N LEU A 103 -26.48 -33.14 30.47
CA LEU A 103 -27.82 -33.74 30.42
C LEU A 103 -28.04 -34.56 31.71
N ALA A 104 -29.27 -34.99 31.97
CA ALA A 104 -29.63 -35.61 33.25
C ALA A 104 -28.88 -36.93 33.53
N ASP A 105 -28.50 -37.66 32.48
CA ASP A 105 -27.72 -38.90 32.51
C ASP A 105 -26.24 -38.71 32.18
N SER A 106 -25.80 -37.47 31.97
CA SER A 106 -24.38 -37.16 31.81
C SER A 106 -23.61 -37.52 33.08
N ARG A 107 -22.37 -37.99 32.90
CA ARG A 107 -21.45 -38.39 33.98
C ARG A 107 -21.90 -39.59 34.82
N THR A 108 -22.93 -40.31 34.40
CA THR A 108 -23.17 -41.70 34.82
C THR A 108 -22.09 -42.63 34.24
N PRO A 109 -21.93 -43.86 34.75
CA PRO A 109 -21.10 -44.87 34.08
C PRO A 109 -21.55 -45.10 32.63
N GLY A 110 -20.75 -44.63 31.66
CA GLY A 110 -21.06 -44.69 30.22
C GLY A 110 -21.78 -43.46 29.65
N GLY A 111 -22.30 -42.58 30.50
CA GLY A 111 -22.88 -41.29 30.11
C GLY A 111 -21.80 -40.25 29.81
N ARG A 112 -22.05 -39.40 28.81
CA ARG A 112 -21.16 -38.31 28.38
C ARG A 112 -21.94 -37.00 28.34
N ASP A 113 -21.25 -35.88 28.50
CA ASP A 113 -21.82 -34.57 28.21
C ASP A 113 -22.08 -34.46 26.68
N LEU A 114 -22.97 -33.56 26.26
CA LEU A 114 -23.21 -33.27 24.84
C LEU A 114 -22.27 -32.15 24.39
N LEU A 115 -21.45 -32.39 23.37
CA LEU A 115 -20.53 -31.37 22.85
C LEU A 115 -21.28 -30.28 22.06
N ASP A 116 -20.76 -29.05 22.12
CA ASP A 116 -21.16 -27.93 21.26
C ASP A 116 -21.22 -28.31 19.77
N LYS A 117 -20.22 -29.04 19.26
CA LYS A 117 -20.12 -29.50 17.87
C LYS A 117 -21.18 -30.54 17.50
N GLU A 118 -21.59 -31.37 18.48
CA GLU A 118 -22.72 -32.28 18.29
C GLU A 118 -24.02 -31.48 18.17
N LEU A 119 -24.21 -30.46 19.01
CA LEU A 119 -25.37 -29.57 18.93
C LEU A 119 -25.40 -28.77 17.62
N GLY A 120 -24.27 -28.22 17.17
CA GLY A 120 -24.15 -27.51 15.89
C GLY A 120 -24.52 -28.39 14.69
N THR A 121 -24.12 -29.68 14.70
CA THR A 121 -24.51 -30.64 13.66
C THR A 121 -26.03 -30.83 13.61
N LEU A 122 -26.68 -30.92 14.78
CA LEU A 122 -28.13 -31.02 14.87
C LEU A 122 -28.84 -29.75 14.40
N ILE A 123 -28.33 -28.57 14.77
CA ILE A 123 -28.85 -27.26 14.33
C ILE A 123 -28.76 -27.13 12.81
N THR A 124 -27.60 -27.45 12.23
CA THR A 124 -27.37 -27.40 10.77
C THR A 124 -28.36 -28.28 10.02
N ALA A 125 -28.65 -29.47 10.55
CA ALA A 125 -29.62 -30.38 9.94
C ALA A 125 -31.04 -29.79 9.91
N ILE A 126 -31.45 -29.06 10.96
CA ILE A 126 -32.75 -28.36 11.01
C ILE A 126 -32.74 -27.19 10.03
N ALA A 127 -31.71 -26.33 10.08
CA ALA A 127 -31.63 -25.14 9.24
C ALA A 127 -31.62 -25.48 7.73
N SER A 128 -31.07 -26.64 7.37
CA SER A 128 -31.05 -27.15 5.99
C SER A 128 -32.44 -27.40 5.39
N SER A 129 -33.50 -27.49 6.21
CA SER A 129 -34.89 -27.57 5.74
C SER A 129 -35.49 -26.19 5.36
N GLY A 130 -34.73 -25.12 5.56
CA GLY A 130 -35.17 -23.73 5.40
C GLY A 130 -35.96 -23.18 6.60
N ALA A 131 -35.97 -23.90 7.72
CA ALA A 131 -36.56 -23.42 8.98
C ALA A 131 -35.68 -22.35 9.64
N GLU A 132 -36.31 -21.42 10.33
CA GLU A 132 -35.59 -20.49 11.19
C GLU A 132 -35.29 -21.13 12.53
N VAL A 133 -34.01 -21.16 12.91
CA VAL A 133 -33.56 -21.80 14.15
C VAL A 133 -33.18 -20.76 15.19
N ILE A 134 -33.72 -20.91 16.40
CA ILE A 134 -33.43 -20.06 17.56
C ILE A 134 -32.97 -20.94 18.71
N VAL A 135 -31.86 -20.57 19.34
CA VAL A 135 -31.26 -21.32 20.45
C VAL A 135 -31.09 -20.39 21.65
N GLY A 136 -31.76 -20.70 22.76
CA GLY A 136 -31.60 -20.03 24.04
C GLY A 136 -30.88 -20.92 25.04
N LEU A 137 -29.76 -20.46 25.57
CA LEU A 137 -28.93 -21.20 26.52
C LEU A 137 -28.80 -20.44 27.84
N ASP A 138 -29.53 -20.91 28.86
CA ASP A 138 -29.39 -20.47 30.24
C ASP A 138 -28.46 -21.41 31.03
N ALA A 139 -27.18 -21.39 30.63
CA ALA A 139 -26.12 -22.25 31.12
C ALA A 139 -24.75 -21.52 31.12
N CYS A 140 -23.79 -22.00 31.92
CA CYS A 140 -22.45 -21.42 32.03
C CYS A 140 -21.39 -22.38 31.48
N HIS A 141 -20.59 -21.90 30.53
CA HIS A 141 -19.59 -22.70 29.80
C HIS A 141 -18.14 -22.28 30.13
N SER A 142 -17.93 -21.07 30.66
CA SER A 142 -16.62 -20.46 30.95
C SER A 142 -15.62 -21.30 31.76
N GLY A 143 -14.36 -21.36 31.31
CA GLY A 143 -13.27 -22.12 31.94
C GLY A 143 -12.57 -21.48 33.15
N SER A 144 -12.68 -20.17 33.38
CA SER A 144 -11.85 -19.50 34.41
C SER A 144 -12.27 -19.85 35.85
N GLY A 145 -11.27 -20.19 36.66
CA GLY A 145 -11.39 -20.75 38.02
C GLY A 145 -11.29 -19.73 39.14
N THR A 146 -11.84 -18.52 38.99
CA THR A 146 -11.87 -17.54 40.09
C THR A 146 -13.03 -17.83 41.04
N ARG A 147 -12.69 -18.11 42.31
CA ARG A 147 -13.64 -18.18 43.44
C ARG A 147 -14.14 -16.77 43.72
N GLU A 148 -15.42 -16.51 43.45
CA GLU A 148 -16.13 -15.36 44.00
C GLU A 148 -16.88 -15.77 45.26
N GLU A 149 -16.87 -14.89 46.28
CA GLU A 149 -17.81 -14.95 47.40
C GLU A 149 -19.19 -14.53 46.88
N LEU A 150 -19.98 -15.53 46.48
CA LEU A 150 -21.38 -15.31 46.10
C LEU A 150 -22.23 -15.01 47.34
N ALA A 151 -23.27 -14.19 47.19
CA ALA A 151 -24.33 -14.06 48.18
C ALA A 151 -24.99 -15.43 48.44
N GLU A 152 -25.47 -15.67 49.67
CA GLU A 152 -25.99 -16.97 50.12
C GLU A 152 -27.17 -17.53 49.27
N ASP A 153 -27.83 -16.70 48.46
CA ASP A 153 -29.01 -17.04 47.63
C ASP A 153 -28.72 -17.20 46.13
N VAL A 154 -27.45 -17.14 45.70
CA VAL A 154 -27.05 -17.21 44.28
C VAL A 154 -26.32 -18.52 43.98
N LEU A 155 -26.82 -19.26 42.99
CA LEU A 155 -26.16 -20.47 42.46
C LEU A 155 -25.64 -20.24 41.04
N ILE A 156 -24.56 -20.93 40.67
CA ILE A 156 -23.98 -20.87 39.32
C ILE A 156 -24.40 -22.10 38.52
N ARG A 157 -24.84 -21.89 37.27
CA ARG A 157 -25.23 -22.94 36.31
C ARG A 157 -24.04 -23.57 35.59
N ARG A 158 -23.03 -23.98 36.35
CA ARG A 158 -21.80 -24.65 35.86
C ARG A 158 -21.52 -25.94 36.61
N ALA A 159 -21.27 -27.01 35.88
CA ALA A 159 -20.71 -28.24 36.45
C ALA A 159 -19.16 -28.20 36.36
N PRO A 160 -18.44 -28.96 37.21
CA PRO A 160 -17.00 -29.08 37.09
C PRO A 160 -16.58 -29.58 35.70
N THR A 161 -15.43 -29.14 35.20
CA THR A 161 -14.83 -29.64 33.94
C THR A 161 -14.77 -31.17 33.96
N ALA A 162 -15.14 -31.80 32.85
CA ALA A 162 -15.12 -33.24 32.72
C ALA A 162 -13.68 -33.76 32.61
N ASP A 163 -13.36 -34.86 33.31
CA ASP A 163 -12.00 -35.41 33.38
C ASP A 163 -11.60 -36.26 32.15
N ARG A 164 -12.44 -36.33 31.12
CA ARG A 164 -12.28 -37.26 29.99
C ARG A 164 -12.49 -36.55 28.66
N VAL A 165 -11.62 -36.86 27.70
CA VAL A 165 -11.81 -36.50 26.29
C VAL A 165 -13.08 -37.19 25.79
N ILE A 166 -13.99 -36.42 25.19
CA ILE A 166 -15.20 -36.94 24.56
C ILE A 166 -14.92 -37.09 23.05
N PRO A 167 -14.93 -38.32 22.50
CA PRO A 167 -14.71 -38.51 21.06
C PRO A 167 -15.80 -37.81 20.24
N ARG A 168 -15.37 -36.98 19.30
CA ARG A 168 -16.24 -36.31 18.34
C ARG A 168 -16.84 -37.31 17.33
N PRO A 169 -18.10 -37.14 16.91
CA PRO A 169 -18.69 -37.98 15.87
C PRO A 169 -17.99 -37.80 14.52
N ALA A 170 -17.89 -38.88 13.74
CA ALA A 170 -17.44 -38.79 12.36
C ALA A 170 -18.42 -37.95 11.54
N GLY A 171 -17.95 -36.86 10.93
CA GLY A 171 -18.76 -35.93 10.13
C GLY A 171 -19.31 -34.72 10.88
N ALA A 172 -18.97 -34.52 12.16
CA ALA A 172 -19.16 -33.21 12.80
C ALA A 172 -18.35 -32.14 12.04
N LEU A 173 -18.93 -30.96 11.84
CA LEU A 173 -18.37 -29.87 11.03
C LEU A 173 -16.94 -29.49 11.49
N SER A 174 -16.10 -29.09 10.53
CA SER A 174 -14.64 -28.96 10.71
C SER A 174 -14.24 -27.81 11.65
N ASP A 175 -13.12 -28.03 12.35
CA ASP A 175 -12.39 -27.19 13.32
C ASP A 175 -11.96 -25.75 12.88
N ALA A 176 -12.68 -25.08 11.99
CA ALA A 176 -12.20 -23.82 11.40
C ALA A 176 -12.15 -22.64 12.38
N ASP A 177 -12.90 -22.68 13.49
CA ASP A 177 -13.05 -21.55 14.41
C ASP A 177 -13.01 -22.03 15.87
N GLY A 178 -11.84 -21.88 16.52
CA GLY A 178 -11.68 -22.14 17.95
C GLY A 178 -12.39 -21.14 18.83
N ALA A 179 -12.96 -21.62 19.95
CA ALA A 179 -13.99 -21.01 20.81
C ALA A 179 -15.44 -21.37 20.41
N TRP A 180 -16.35 -21.43 21.40
CA TRP A 180 -17.77 -21.82 21.28
C TRP A 180 -18.38 -21.37 19.94
N SER A 181 -18.51 -22.31 19.01
CA SER A 181 -19.06 -22.07 17.67
C SER A 181 -20.05 -23.17 17.35
N LEU A 182 -21.33 -22.89 17.63
CA LEU A 182 -22.42 -23.71 17.12
C LEU A 182 -22.49 -23.47 15.61
N ALA A 183 -22.07 -24.45 14.81
CA ALA A 183 -22.19 -24.34 13.36
C ALA A 183 -23.66 -24.46 12.89
N GLY A 184 -24.00 -23.83 11.77
CA GLY A 184 -25.33 -23.82 11.14
C GLY A 184 -26.11 -22.51 11.30
N PRO A 185 -26.99 -22.13 10.35
CA PRO A 185 -27.78 -20.88 10.42
C PRO A 185 -28.73 -20.84 11.64
N HIS A 186 -28.50 -19.93 12.60
CA HIS A 186 -29.41 -19.73 13.75
C HIS A 186 -29.19 -18.39 14.48
N VAL A 187 -30.18 -17.99 15.30
CA VAL A 187 -30.04 -16.92 16.31
C VAL A 187 -29.74 -17.54 17.67
N LEU A 188 -28.63 -17.15 18.30
CA LEU A 188 -28.22 -17.60 19.63
C LEU A 188 -28.47 -16.52 20.68
N LEU A 189 -29.13 -16.91 21.76
CA LEU A 189 -29.43 -16.13 22.95
C LEU A 189 -28.74 -16.79 24.15
N ALA A 190 -27.57 -16.29 24.56
CA ALA A 190 -26.78 -16.88 25.64
C ALA A 190 -26.87 -16.05 26.94
N ALA A 191 -26.89 -16.75 28.07
CA ALA A 191 -27.11 -16.11 29.38
C ALA A 191 -26.00 -15.18 29.86
N CYS A 192 -24.76 -15.39 29.42
CA CYS A 192 -23.61 -14.60 29.84
C CYS A 192 -22.48 -14.69 28.82
N ARG A 193 -21.47 -13.82 28.95
CA ARG A 193 -20.23 -13.91 28.19
C ARG A 193 -19.41 -15.16 28.55
N PRO A 194 -18.46 -15.59 27.68
CA PRO A 194 -17.55 -16.71 27.96
C PRO A 194 -16.61 -16.52 29.15
N ASP A 195 -16.44 -15.31 29.67
CA ASP A 195 -15.65 -14.99 30.87
C ASP A 195 -16.53 -14.82 32.13
N GLN A 196 -17.85 -14.87 31.98
CA GLN A 196 -18.83 -14.66 33.04
C GLN A 196 -19.54 -15.97 33.44
N ARG A 197 -20.45 -15.86 34.41
CA ARG A 197 -21.20 -16.99 34.96
C ARG A 197 -22.70 -16.76 34.88
N ALA A 198 -23.43 -17.73 34.33
CA ALA A 198 -24.90 -17.75 34.38
C ALA A 198 -25.37 -18.12 35.80
N LYS A 199 -26.23 -17.28 36.38
CA LYS A 199 -26.69 -17.39 37.77
C LYS A 199 -28.17 -17.75 37.85
N GLU A 200 -28.54 -18.42 38.93
CA GLU A 200 -29.93 -18.51 39.39
C GLU A 200 -30.06 -17.97 40.81
N ARG A 201 -31.19 -17.32 41.08
CA ARG A 201 -31.49 -16.75 42.40
C ARG A 201 -32.99 -16.86 42.72
N LEU A 202 -33.33 -16.57 43.96
CA LEU A 202 -34.73 -16.47 44.38
C LEU A 202 -35.37 -15.18 43.85
N LEU A 203 -36.28 -15.31 42.88
CA LEU A 203 -37.04 -14.21 42.28
C LEU A 203 -38.54 -14.43 42.54
N GLY A 204 -39.20 -13.50 43.21
CA GLY A 204 -40.64 -13.63 43.52
C GLY A 204 -40.99 -14.88 44.34
N GLY A 205 -40.06 -15.41 45.15
CA GLY A 205 -40.24 -16.61 45.95
C GLY A 205 -39.98 -17.94 45.22
N VAL A 206 -39.58 -17.90 43.95
CA VAL A 206 -39.22 -19.08 43.15
C VAL A 206 -37.75 -18.94 42.69
N HIS A 207 -36.97 -20.02 42.77
CA HIS A 207 -35.63 -20.00 42.18
C HIS A 207 -35.77 -19.97 40.65
N ARG A 208 -35.09 -19.03 39.99
CA ARG A 208 -35.14 -18.82 38.54
C ARG A 208 -33.76 -18.45 38.02
N GLY A 209 -33.47 -18.83 36.78
CA GLY A 209 -32.31 -18.34 36.05
C GLY A 209 -32.46 -16.84 35.81
N VAL A 210 -31.42 -16.08 36.11
CA VAL A 210 -31.43 -14.63 35.96
C VAL A 210 -31.67 -14.24 34.50
N PHE A 211 -31.10 -15.00 33.55
CA PHE A 211 -31.27 -14.75 32.13
C PHE A 211 -32.69 -15.07 31.66
N THR A 212 -33.20 -16.27 31.93
CA THR A 212 -34.56 -16.65 31.52
C THR A 212 -35.61 -15.73 32.14
N ALA A 213 -35.46 -15.36 33.42
CA ALA A 213 -36.35 -14.39 34.06
C ALA A 213 -36.28 -13.00 33.42
N ALA A 214 -35.09 -12.55 32.98
CA ALA A 214 -34.92 -11.29 32.29
C ALA A 214 -35.55 -11.30 30.88
N VAL A 215 -35.41 -12.40 30.15
CA VAL A 215 -36.07 -12.64 28.85
C VAL A 215 -37.59 -12.65 29.00
N GLU A 216 -38.11 -13.39 29.98
CA GLU A 216 -39.53 -13.41 30.32
C GLU A 216 -40.05 -11.99 30.62
N ARG A 217 -39.34 -11.25 31.48
CA ARG A 217 -39.70 -9.87 31.82
C ARG A 217 -39.71 -8.94 30.60
N ALA A 218 -38.68 -9.00 29.77
CA ALA A 218 -38.56 -8.17 28.57
C ALA A 218 -39.64 -8.48 27.52
N LEU A 219 -40.10 -9.74 27.45
CA LEU A 219 -41.13 -10.15 26.51
C LEU A 219 -42.55 -9.93 27.03
N HIS A 220 -42.76 -9.95 28.34
CA HIS A 220 -44.06 -9.70 28.95
C HIS A 220 -44.51 -8.23 28.82
N THR A 221 -43.57 -7.28 28.72
CA THR A 221 -43.92 -5.87 28.40
C THR A 221 -44.40 -5.70 26.95
N GLY A 222 -44.17 -6.70 26.08
CA GLY A 222 -44.60 -6.70 24.68
C GLY A 222 -43.87 -5.68 23.81
N ALA A 223 -42.78 -5.08 24.30
CA ALA A 223 -42.19 -3.89 23.73
C ALA A 223 -41.05 -4.15 22.72
N ALA A 224 -40.40 -5.31 22.78
CA ALA A 224 -39.40 -5.72 21.79
C ALA A 224 -40.07 -6.42 20.60
N ARG A 225 -39.75 -5.95 19.39
CA ARG A 225 -40.28 -6.48 18.13
C ARG A 225 -39.26 -7.36 17.39
N SER A 226 -37.97 -7.16 17.65
CA SER A 226 -36.86 -7.96 17.10
C SER A 226 -35.90 -8.43 18.19
N TYR A 227 -35.03 -9.40 17.89
CA TYR A 227 -33.99 -9.83 18.84
C TYR A 227 -33.02 -8.70 19.19
N ARG A 228 -32.74 -7.81 18.23
CA ARG A 228 -31.96 -6.58 18.43
C ARG A 228 -32.59 -5.68 19.49
N GLU A 229 -33.90 -5.45 19.44
CA GLU A 229 -34.63 -4.66 20.45
C GLU A 229 -34.75 -5.39 21.80
N LEU A 230 -34.79 -6.73 21.79
CA LEU A 230 -34.93 -7.53 23.00
C LEU A 230 -33.69 -7.45 23.89
N MET A 231 -32.49 -7.57 23.32
CA MET A 231 -31.29 -7.80 24.10
C MET A 231 -30.93 -6.64 25.06
N PRO A 232 -31.06 -5.35 24.67
CA PRO A 232 -30.89 -4.24 25.60
C PRO A 232 -31.85 -4.31 26.80
N LEU A 233 -33.13 -4.62 26.56
CA LEU A 233 -34.12 -4.77 27.64
C LEU A 233 -33.80 -5.95 28.57
N VAL A 234 -33.28 -7.05 28.01
CA VAL A 234 -32.84 -8.20 28.78
C VAL A 234 -31.65 -7.82 29.67
N ARG A 235 -30.64 -7.13 29.12
CA ARG A 235 -29.47 -6.65 29.89
C ARG A 235 -29.88 -5.71 31.02
N GLU A 236 -30.80 -4.78 30.75
CA GLU A 236 -31.36 -3.91 31.79
C GLU A 236 -32.11 -4.68 32.87
N ALA A 237 -32.90 -5.68 32.49
CA ALA A 237 -33.62 -6.52 33.42
C ALA A 237 -32.67 -7.32 34.33
N VAL A 238 -31.54 -7.81 33.80
CA VAL A 238 -30.50 -8.48 34.61
C VAL A 238 -29.90 -7.52 35.65
N VAL A 239 -29.53 -6.30 35.23
CA VAL A 239 -29.01 -5.27 36.16
C VAL A 239 -30.05 -4.90 37.21
N ALA A 240 -31.32 -4.75 36.82
CA ALA A 240 -32.42 -4.47 37.74
C ALA A 240 -32.69 -5.60 38.74
N MET A 241 -32.23 -6.83 38.46
CA MET A 241 -32.25 -7.96 39.41
C MET A 241 -31.03 -7.97 40.34
N GLY A 242 -30.20 -6.93 40.31
CA GLY A 242 -29.01 -6.76 41.16
C GLY A 242 -27.80 -7.56 40.70
N ILE A 243 -27.75 -7.96 39.43
CA ILE A 243 -26.65 -8.75 38.86
C ILE A 243 -25.92 -7.88 37.82
N THR A 244 -24.68 -7.50 38.09
CA THR A 244 -23.89 -6.59 37.24
C THR A 244 -22.78 -7.28 36.45
N ASP A 245 -22.50 -8.54 36.77
CA ASP A 245 -21.42 -9.38 36.24
C ASP A 245 -21.94 -10.57 35.41
N GLN A 246 -23.18 -10.48 34.93
CA GLN A 246 -23.77 -11.39 33.97
C GLN A 246 -24.33 -10.58 32.79
N THR A 247 -23.70 -10.67 31.63
CA THR A 247 -24.09 -9.89 30.44
C THR A 247 -24.60 -10.83 29.35
N PRO A 248 -25.93 -10.89 29.13
CA PRO A 248 -26.51 -11.69 28.06
C PRO A 248 -26.00 -11.32 26.66
N GLN A 249 -25.81 -12.34 25.83
CA GLN A 249 -25.26 -12.24 24.48
C GLN A 249 -26.32 -12.60 23.43
N LEU A 250 -26.25 -11.91 22.28
CA LEU A 250 -27.07 -12.14 21.09
C LEU A 250 -26.13 -12.32 19.92
N GLU A 251 -26.25 -13.43 19.20
CA GLU A 251 -25.45 -13.73 18.02
C GLU A 251 -26.36 -14.22 16.89
N ALA A 252 -26.04 -13.83 15.66
CA ALA A 252 -26.67 -14.37 14.45
C ALA A 252 -25.59 -15.10 13.65
N ILE A 253 -25.79 -16.40 13.49
CA ILE A 253 -24.81 -17.32 12.91
C ILE A 253 -25.25 -17.69 11.48
N GLU A 254 -24.27 -17.74 10.56
CA GLU A 254 -24.43 -18.26 9.18
C GLU A 254 -25.68 -17.77 8.43
N GLY A 255 -25.85 -16.45 8.30
CA GLY A 255 -26.94 -15.85 7.49
C GLY A 255 -28.28 -15.69 8.23
N ALA A 256 -28.36 -16.04 9.52
CA ALA A 256 -29.47 -15.63 10.38
C ALA A 256 -29.50 -14.10 10.58
N THR A 257 -30.64 -13.58 11.07
CA THR A 257 -30.82 -12.13 11.29
C THR A 257 -31.41 -11.84 12.66
N VAL A 258 -30.83 -10.85 13.35
CA VAL A 258 -31.33 -10.34 14.64
C VAL A 258 -32.55 -9.43 14.50
N GLU A 259 -32.87 -9.01 13.27
CA GLU A 259 -34.06 -8.21 12.95
C GLU A 259 -35.34 -9.06 12.84
N ALA A 260 -35.20 -10.39 12.92
CA ALA A 260 -36.33 -11.31 12.94
C ALA A 260 -37.23 -11.08 14.16
N SER A 261 -38.53 -11.27 13.96
CA SER A 261 -39.53 -11.14 15.02
C SER A 261 -39.25 -12.13 16.15
N VAL A 262 -39.25 -11.62 17.38
CA VAL A 262 -38.92 -12.43 18.56
C VAL A 262 -39.89 -13.61 18.69
N LEU A 263 -39.35 -14.84 18.82
CA LEU A 263 -40.05 -16.12 18.97
C LEU A 263 -40.83 -16.65 17.74
N THR A 264 -41.06 -15.83 16.71
CA THR A 264 -41.84 -16.22 15.52
C THR A 264 -41.07 -16.07 14.21
N GLY A 265 -39.93 -15.41 14.24
CA GLY A 265 -38.98 -15.37 13.14
C GLY A 265 -39.30 -14.50 11.92
N ALA A 266 -40.55 -14.08 11.78
CA ALA A 266 -40.96 -13.19 10.70
C ALA A 266 -40.06 -11.94 10.60
N PHE A 267 -39.34 -11.78 9.48
CA PHE A 267 -38.46 -10.64 9.24
C PHE A 267 -39.20 -9.32 9.41
N ARG A 268 -38.59 -8.40 10.18
CA ARG A 268 -39.04 -7.01 10.29
C ARG A 268 -37.88 -6.13 9.82
N GLY A 269 -38.18 -5.05 9.11
CA GLY A 269 -37.17 -4.14 8.58
C GLY A 269 -36.25 -3.60 9.67
N ALA A 270 -35.04 -3.19 9.27
CA ALA A 270 -34.00 -2.71 10.17
C ALA A 270 -34.49 -1.58 11.08
N SER A 271 -34.28 -1.74 12.38
CA SER A 271 -34.58 -0.72 13.36
C SER A 271 -33.43 0.30 13.47
N GLY A 272 -33.74 1.49 13.95
CA GLY A 272 -32.76 2.49 14.33
C GLY A 272 -31.78 2.01 15.40
N PHE A 273 -31.03 2.94 15.99
CA PHE A 273 -30.47 2.65 17.30
C PHE A 273 -31.57 2.25 18.25
N VAL A 274 -31.33 1.25 19.09
CA VAL A 274 -32.24 0.92 20.18
C VAL A 274 -31.96 1.89 21.32
N VAL A 275 -32.95 2.71 21.63
CA VAL A 275 -32.96 3.61 22.77
C VAL A 275 -33.85 3.02 23.85
N THR A 276 -33.27 2.79 25.03
CA THR A 276 -34.01 2.43 26.24
C THR A 276 -34.01 3.60 27.22
N TYR A 277 -34.93 3.58 28.19
CA TYR A 277 -35.09 4.66 29.17
C TYR A 277 -35.30 4.12 30.57
N ASP A 278 -34.49 4.61 31.51
CA ASP A 278 -34.65 4.35 32.93
C ASP A 278 -35.24 5.57 33.65
N ARG A 279 -36.41 5.36 34.25
CA ARG A 279 -37.10 6.39 35.03
C ARG A 279 -36.42 6.69 36.37
N ALA A 280 -35.67 5.74 36.95
CA ALA A 280 -35.02 5.95 38.24
C ALA A 280 -33.85 6.94 38.14
N SER A 281 -33.03 6.79 37.09
CA SER A 281 -31.94 7.73 36.77
C SER A 281 -32.39 8.94 35.93
N GLY A 282 -33.52 8.84 35.24
CA GLY A 282 -33.97 9.85 34.28
C GLY A 282 -33.13 9.89 32.99
N GLN A 283 -32.33 8.85 32.76
CA GLN A 283 -31.40 8.73 31.63
C GLN A 283 -31.87 7.67 30.65
N GLY A 284 -31.56 7.86 29.38
CA GLY A 284 -31.69 6.82 28.36
C GLY A 284 -30.34 6.19 28.04
N SER A 285 -30.38 5.04 27.37
CA SER A 285 -29.20 4.37 26.83
C SER A 285 -29.47 4.07 25.36
N MET A 286 -28.49 4.35 24.52
CA MET A 286 -28.47 3.99 23.11
C MET A 286 -27.47 2.86 22.89
N ASP A 287 -27.85 1.84 22.13
CA ASP A 287 -27.03 0.66 21.77
C ASP A 287 -25.89 0.96 20.78
N ALA A 288 -25.35 2.18 20.81
CA ALA A 288 -24.23 2.59 20.01
C ALA A 288 -23.37 3.65 20.69
N GLY A 289 -22.08 3.63 20.35
CA GLY A 289 -21.01 4.36 21.01
C GLY A 289 -19.86 4.68 20.06
N ALA A 290 -18.70 5.08 20.59
CA ALA A 290 -17.58 5.57 19.79
C ALA A 290 -17.05 4.59 18.73
N VAL A 291 -17.05 3.28 18.99
CA VAL A 291 -16.62 2.27 18.00
C VAL A 291 -17.60 2.12 16.83
N HIS A 292 -18.84 2.55 17.05
CA HIS A 292 -19.88 2.64 16.04
C HIS A 292 -19.83 4.00 15.31
N GLY A 293 -18.94 4.90 15.73
CA GLY A 293 -18.74 6.23 15.17
C GLY A 293 -19.18 7.36 16.08
N VAL A 294 -19.82 7.11 17.24
CA VAL A 294 -20.42 8.21 18.06
C VAL A 294 -19.31 9.14 18.54
N PRO A 295 -19.34 10.46 18.26
CA PRO A 295 -18.28 11.34 18.67
C PRO A 295 -18.14 11.36 20.17
N SER A 296 -16.92 11.20 20.68
CA SER A 296 -16.64 11.21 22.12
C SER A 296 -16.78 12.60 22.76
N ALA A 297 -16.94 13.67 21.97
CA ALA A 297 -17.14 15.03 22.45
C ALA A 297 -18.63 15.39 22.43
N VAL A 298 -19.21 15.65 23.60
CA VAL A 298 -20.57 16.17 23.74
C VAL A 298 -20.53 17.69 23.48
N ASP A 299 -20.78 18.12 22.25
CA ASP A 299 -20.83 19.55 21.91
C ASP A 299 -22.20 20.20 22.20
N GLY A 300 -23.12 19.48 22.86
CA GLY A 300 -24.42 19.98 23.31
C GLY A 300 -25.40 20.32 22.18
N THR A 301 -24.98 20.14 20.92
CA THR A 301 -25.78 20.38 19.71
C THR A 301 -26.40 19.09 19.14
N THR A 302 -25.93 17.93 19.60
CA THR A 302 -26.43 16.63 19.14
C THR A 302 -27.82 16.32 19.71
N VAL A 303 -28.78 16.06 18.82
CA VAL A 303 -30.16 15.67 19.17
C VAL A 303 -30.47 14.28 18.60
N ILE A 304 -30.91 13.38 19.49
CA ILE A 304 -31.47 12.07 19.19
C ILE A 304 -32.99 12.17 19.24
N GLU A 305 -33.64 12.10 18.09
CA GLU A 305 -35.08 11.88 18.02
C GLU A 305 -35.42 10.43 18.33
N VAL A 306 -36.33 10.24 19.27
CA VAL A 306 -36.78 8.93 19.72
C VAL A 306 -38.20 8.73 19.21
N ARG A 307 -38.44 7.59 18.55
CA ARG A 307 -39.73 7.21 17.96
C ARG A 307 -40.22 5.87 18.51
N ARG A 308 -41.54 5.75 18.61
CA ARG A 308 -42.20 4.46 18.90
C ARG A 308 -42.49 3.79 17.56
N GLY A 309 -41.79 2.71 17.24
CA GLY A 309 -42.04 1.99 15.99
C GLY A 309 -40.88 2.05 14.99
N ASP A 310 -41.21 1.99 13.71
CA ASP A 310 -40.25 2.11 12.59
C ASP A 310 -39.78 3.57 12.43
N LEU A 311 -38.52 3.77 12.07
CA LEU A 311 -37.95 5.09 11.78
C LEU A 311 -38.54 5.74 10.53
N ALA A 312 -39.07 4.95 9.60
CA ALA A 312 -39.70 5.43 8.37
C ALA A 312 -41.13 5.94 8.55
N SER A 313 -41.63 5.99 9.79
CA SER A 313 -42.92 6.60 10.10
C SER A 313 -42.86 8.13 9.96
N ASP A 314 -43.83 8.70 9.24
CA ASP A 314 -44.05 10.15 9.16
C ASP A 314 -44.52 10.76 10.49
N GLU A 315 -44.73 9.94 11.53
CA GLU A 315 -45.11 10.41 12.85
C GLU A 315 -43.99 11.24 13.52
N PRO A 316 -44.35 12.30 14.27
CA PRO A 316 -43.38 13.10 15.02
C PRO A 316 -42.69 12.25 16.09
N PRO A 317 -41.44 12.60 16.48
CA PRO A 317 -40.73 11.89 17.52
C PRO A 317 -41.48 11.99 18.86
N VAL A 318 -41.53 10.87 19.60
CA VAL A 318 -42.16 10.80 20.94
C VAL A 318 -41.31 11.50 21.99
N ALA A 319 -40.00 11.59 21.76
CA ALA A 319 -39.08 12.34 22.60
C ALA A 319 -37.87 12.82 21.80
N THR A 320 -37.16 13.80 22.34
CA THR A 320 -35.81 14.15 21.90
C THR A 320 -34.85 14.00 23.08
N MET A 321 -33.65 13.50 22.80
CA MET A 321 -32.60 13.28 23.79
C MET A 321 -31.28 13.85 23.29
N THR A 322 -30.31 14.04 24.18
CA THR A 322 -28.96 14.48 23.82
C THR A 322 -27.92 13.59 24.50
N PRO A 323 -26.78 13.29 23.86
CA PRO A 323 -25.68 12.56 24.49
C PRO A 323 -25.24 13.20 25.81
N LEU A 324 -25.02 12.36 26.82
CA LEU A 324 -24.46 12.72 28.12
C LEU A 324 -23.04 12.16 28.27
N ASP A 325 -22.86 10.89 27.90
CA ASP A 325 -21.59 10.18 27.95
C ASP A 325 -21.54 9.17 26.81
N VAL A 326 -20.46 9.20 26.03
CA VAL A 326 -20.28 8.35 24.85
C VAL A 326 -19.18 7.34 25.15
N GLN A 327 -19.59 6.11 25.42
CA GLN A 327 -18.72 4.97 25.68
C GLN A 327 -18.40 4.25 24.35
N PRO A 328 -17.44 3.31 24.30
CA PRO A 328 -17.12 2.60 23.06
C PRO A 328 -18.35 1.94 22.43
N GLN A 329 -19.16 1.24 23.21
CA GLN A 329 -20.28 0.42 22.73
C GLN A 329 -21.68 1.02 22.92
N ARG A 330 -21.82 2.05 23.76
CA ARG A 330 -23.13 2.66 24.07
C ARG A 330 -23.01 4.15 24.35
N THR A 331 -24.15 4.84 24.31
CA THR A 331 -24.23 6.26 24.65
C THR A 331 -25.30 6.46 25.71
N LEU A 332 -24.93 7.06 26.83
CA LEU A 332 -25.90 7.53 27.81
C LEU A 332 -26.54 8.81 27.29
N LEU A 333 -27.86 8.89 27.38
CA LEU A 333 -28.68 9.96 26.84
C LEU A 333 -29.41 10.68 27.96
N ARG A 334 -29.56 12.00 27.81
CA ARG A 334 -30.42 12.84 28.65
C ARG A 334 -31.66 13.24 27.87
N LEU A 335 -32.83 13.04 28.47
CA LEU A 335 -34.11 13.47 27.90
C LEU A 335 -34.16 15.01 27.81
N VAL A 336 -34.51 15.55 26.64
CA VAL A 336 -34.62 16.99 26.38
C VAL A 336 -36.09 17.40 26.29
N THR A 337 -36.89 16.71 25.47
CA THR A 337 -38.34 16.91 25.36
C THR A 337 -39.07 15.58 25.22
N GLY A 338 -40.37 15.57 25.54
CA GLY A 338 -41.23 14.38 25.44
C GLY A 338 -41.24 13.53 26.71
N GLU A 339 -41.89 12.37 26.64
CA GLU A 339 -41.99 11.40 27.74
C GLU A 339 -41.70 9.99 27.22
N LEU A 340 -40.89 9.23 27.97
CA LEU A 340 -40.56 7.83 27.66
C LEU A 340 -41.01 6.91 28.80
N GLU A 341 -41.46 5.72 28.42
CA GLU A 341 -41.92 4.66 29.32
C GLU A 341 -40.78 3.64 29.52
N PRO A 342 -40.43 3.29 30.77
CA PRO A 342 -39.46 2.23 31.03
C PRO A 342 -39.90 0.87 30.51
N GLY A 343 -38.93 0.03 30.13
CA GLY A 343 -39.20 -1.32 29.62
C GLY A 343 -39.68 -1.36 28.17
N ILE A 344 -39.54 -0.23 27.45
CA ILE A 344 -39.79 -0.12 26.01
C ILE A 344 -38.48 0.15 25.28
N ALA A 345 -38.25 -0.61 24.20
CA ALA A 345 -37.22 -0.33 23.21
C ALA A 345 -37.78 0.66 22.17
N TYR A 346 -37.16 1.83 22.07
CA TYR A 346 -37.51 2.86 21.09
C TYR A 346 -36.50 2.87 19.96
N ALA A 347 -36.95 3.35 18.78
CA ALA A 347 -36.04 3.61 17.68
C ALA A 347 -35.46 5.03 17.82
N GLY A 348 -34.15 5.15 17.91
CA GLY A 348 -33.40 6.38 17.95
C GLY A 348 -32.88 6.78 16.57
N ARG A 349 -33.06 8.05 16.21
CA ARG A 349 -32.52 8.70 15.01
C ARG A 349 -31.77 9.96 15.42
N VAL A 350 -30.51 10.10 15.02
CA VAL A 350 -29.80 11.38 15.15
C VAL A 350 -30.42 12.40 14.18
N ALA A 351 -30.92 13.52 14.69
CA ALA A 351 -31.66 14.52 13.92
C ALA A 351 -30.95 15.88 13.82
N GLY A 352 -29.96 16.13 14.68
CA GLY A 352 -29.17 17.35 14.65
C GLY A 352 -27.71 17.04 14.87
N TRP A 353 -26.88 17.27 13.86
CA TRP A 353 -25.43 17.21 13.94
C TRP A 353 -24.81 18.08 12.83
N ASN A 354 -23.77 18.87 13.16
CA ASN A 354 -22.73 19.31 12.22
C ASN A 354 -21.81 18.12 11.80
N VAL A 355 -22.33 17.11 11.10
CA VAL A 355 -21.47 16.11 10.45
C VAL A 355 -20.92 16.71 9.15
N PRO A 356 -19.65 16.52 8.80
CA PRO A 356 -19.21 16.62 7.40
C PRO A 356 -19.99 15.63 6.53
N ARG A 357 -20.88 16.14 5.66
CA ARG A 357 -21.65 15.30 4.73
C ARG A 357 -20.76 14.95 3.53
N THR A 358 -20.95 13.77 2.95
CA THR A 358 -20.23 13.41 1.72
C THR A 358 -20.80 14.20 0.56
N GLY A 359 -19.96 14.98 -0.12
CA GLY A 359 -20.36 15.77 -1.27
C GLY A 359 -20.81 14.91 -2.45
N VAL A 360 -21.93 15.28 -3.06
CA VAL A 360 -22.51 14.64 -4.25
C VAL A 360 -22.70 15.68 -5.36
N ALA A 361 -22.04 15.47 -6.49
CA ALA A 361 -22.29 16.21 -7.71
C ALA A 361 -23.58 15.69 -8.37
N LEU A 362 -24.63 16.52 -8.36
CA LEU A 362 -25.95 16.19 -8.91
C LEU A 362 -26.08 16.65 -10.38
N PRO A 363 -26.87 15.94 -11.19
CA PRO A 363 -27.23 16.40 -12.53
C PRO A 363 -28.17 17.62 -12.42
N ALA A 364 -28.16 18.49 -13.44
CA ALA A 364 -29.05 19.64 -13.48
C ALA A 364 -30.53 19.20 -13.57
N ASP A 365 -31.42 20.02 -13.01
CA ASP A 365 -32.88 19.92 -13.12
C ASP A 365 -33.54 18.69 -12.44
N GLU A 366 -33.05 18.24 -11.27
CA GLU A 366 -33.63 17.14 -10.47
C GLU A 366 -34.18 17.56 -9.09
N PRO A 367 -35.36 18.20 -9.01
CA PRO A 367 -35.87 18.78 -7.76
C PRO A 367 -36.19 17.74 -6.68
N GLU A 368 -36.58 16.52 -7.06
CA GLU A 368 -36.88 15.45 -6.10
C GLU A 368 -35.61 14.85 -5.50
N LEU A 369 -34.57 14.64 -6.32
CA LEU A 369 -33.27 14.17 -5.82
C LEU A 369 -32.61 15.24 -4.96
N GLU A 370 -32.65 16.51 -5.36
CA GLU A 370 -32.15 17.63 -4.55
C GLU A 370 -32.86 17.73 -3.19
N ARG A 371 -34.18 17.49 -3.15
CA ARG A 371 -34.96 17.48 -1.90
C ARG A 371 -34.52 16.33 -0.99
N LEU A 372 -34.43 15.11 -1.52
CA LEU A 372 -34.01 13.92 -0.77
C LEU A 372 -32.58 14.04 -0.26
N ILE A 373 -31.64 14.53 -1.08
CA ILE A 373 -30.26 14.79 -0.68
C ILE A 373 -30.21 15.86 0.42
N ARG A 374 -31.00 16.94 0.30
CA ARG A 374 -31.07 17.98 1.34
C ARG A 374 -31.56 17.43 2.68
N GLU A 375 -32.53 16.52 2.65
CA GLU A 375 -33.07 15.83 3.83
C GLU A 375 -32.13 14.75 4.38
N SER A 376 -31.18 14.27 3.58
CA SER A 376 -30.16 13.33 4.02
C SER A 376 -29.18 13.97 5.00
N VAL A 377 -28.86 13.23 6.05
CA VAL A 377 -27.85 13.58 7.05
C VAL A 377 -26.43 13.10 6.67
N LEU A 378 -26.31 12.33 5.60
CA LEU A 378 -25.11 11.60 5.19
C LEU A 378 -24.40 12.22 3.99
N VAL A 379 -25.21 12.74 3.07
CA VAL A 379 -24.74 13.29 1.79
C VAL A 379 -25.28 14.69 1.61
N GLU A 380 -24.52 15.53 0.93
CA GLU A 380 -24.92 16.88 0.57
C GLU A 380 -24.66 17.16 -0.89
N ALA A 381 -25.40 18.11 -1.46
CA ALA A 381 -25.12 18.56 -2.81
C ALA A 381 -23.82 19.38 -2.80
N ASP A 382 -22.79 18.86 -3.47
CA ASP A 382 -21.49 19.51 -3.64
C ASP A 382 -20.93 19.14 -5.04
N PRO A 383 -20.83 20.10 -5.97
CA PRO A 383 -20.26 19.86 -7.30
C PRO A 383 -18.81 19.36 -7.30
N ALA A 384 -18.05 19.61 -6.23
CA ALA A 384 -16.67 19.14 -6.06
C ALA A 384 -16.58 17.85 -5.23
N GLY A 385 -17.73 17.27 -4.86
CA GLY A 385 -17.82 16.09 -4.02
C GLY A 385 -17.25 14.82 -4.68
N PRO A 386 -16.82 13.84 -3.87
CA PRO A 386 -16.26 12.58 -4.38
C PRO A 386 -17.31 11.69 -5.06
N LEU A 387 -18.61 11.89 -4.79
CA LEU A 387 -19.70 11.14 -5.41
C LEU A 387 -20.32 11.93 -6.54
N ARG A 388 -20.74 11.25 -7.61
CA ARG A 388 -21.39 11.88 -8.75
C ARG A 388 -22.61 11.07 -9.19
N VAL A 389 -23.71 11.76 -9.46
CA VAL A 389 -24.88 11.18 -10.11
C VAL A 389 -24.98 11.76 -11.52
N GLU A 390 -25.11 10.90 -12.52
CA GLU A 390 -25.36 11.30 -13.90
C GLU A 390 -26.74 10.84 -14.36
N ARG A 391 -27.40 11.67 -15.17
CA ARG A 391 -28.62 11.29 -15.88
C ARG A 391 -28.25 10.61 -17.19
N THR A 392 -28.81 9.43 -17.40
CA THR A 392 -28.67 8.58 -18.61
C THR A 392 -30.00 8.53 -19.35
N ASP A 393 -29.99 7.98 -20.58
CA ASP A 393 -31.19 7.85 -21.42
C ASP A 393 -32.31 7.00 -20.76
N VAL A 394 -31.94 6.11 -19.82
CA VAL A 394 -32.84 5.18 -19.15
C VAL A 394 -33.03 5.45 -17.65
N GLY A 395 -32.28 6.39 -17.05
CA GLY A 395 -32.36 6.66 -15.62
C GLY A 395 -31.15 7.37 -15.01
N TYR A 396 -30.76 7.03 -13.78
CA TYR A 396 -29.60 7.56 -13.06
C TYR A 396 -28.44 6.55 -13.02
N ALA A 397 -27.21 7.06 -13.05
CA ALA A 397 -25.99 6.31 -12.78
C ALA A 397 -25.20 6.97 -11.64
N VAL A 398 -24.79 6.18 -10.64
CA VAL A 398 -24.02 6.65 -9.47
C VAL A 398 -22.55 6.27 -9.64
N PHE A 399 -21.63 7.21 -9.46
CA PHE A 399 -20.19 7.01 -9.55
C PHE A 399 -19.51 7.39 -8.24
N ASP A 400 -18.51 6.60 -7.87
CA ASP A 400 -17.65 6.83 -6.72
C ASP A 400 -16.24 7.22 -7.21
N ALA A 401 -15.87 8.49 -7.01
CA ALA A 401 -14.67 9.18 -7.51
C ALA A 401 -14.62 9.50 -9.02
N SER A 402 -13.98 10.64 -9.34
CA SER A 402 -13.73 11.10 -10.71
C SER A 402 -12.26 10.85 -11.09
N PRO A 403 -11.95 10.34 -12.31
CA PRO A 403 -12.89 9.95 -13.37
C PRO A 403 -13.11 8.43 -13.40
N SER A 404 -14.01 7.89 -12.56
CA SER A 404 -14.48 6.50 -12.74
C SER A 404 -15.35 6.38 -13.99
N THR A 405 -15.12 5.34 -14.80
CA THR A 405 -15.93 5.01 -15.98
C THR A 405 -17.06 4.03 -15.70
N ASP A 406 -16.97 3.27 -14.59
CA ASP A 406 -17.96 2.25 -14.21
C ASP A 406 -18.82 2.77 -13.05
N PRO A 407 -20.16 2.81 -13.20
CA PRO A 407 -21.03 3.25 -12.13
C PRO A 407 -21.25 2.15 -11.09
N ALA A 408 -21.31 2.54 -9.82
CA ALA A 408 -21.67 1.70 -8.69
C ALA A 408 -23.15 1.26 -8.71
N LEU A 409 -24.02 2.01 -9.41
CA LEU A 409 -25.45 1.68 -9.56
C LEU A 409 -26.03 2.29 -10.83
N ARG A 410 -26.97 1.58 -11.48
CA ARG A 410 -27.87 2.12 -12.52
C ARG A 410 -29.32 1.85 -12.14
N VAL A 411 -30.18 2.87 -12.17
CA VAL A 411 -31.62 2.73 -11.85
C VAL A 411 -32.49 3.63 -12.73
N THR A 412 -33.73 3.22 -13.01
CA THR A 412 -34.68 4.01 -13.83
C THR A 412 -35.05 5.35 -13.16
N ALA A 413 -35.19 6.42 -13.95
CA ALA A 413 -35.56 7.75 -13.42
C ALA A 413 -37.03 7.79 -12.94
N GLY A 414 -37.27 8.52 -11.84
CA GLY A 414 -38.58 8.69 -11.20
C GLY A 414 -38.44 8.81 -9.67
N PRO A 415 -39.54 9.03 -8.91
CA PRO A 415 -39.49 9.18 -7.45
C PRO A 415 -38.88 7.97 -6.73
N LEU A 416 -39.25 6.75 -7.15
CA LEU A 416 -38.64 5.51 -6.64
C LEU A 416 -37.16 5.42 -7.00
N GLY A 417 -36.78 5.84 -8.21
CA GLY A 417 -35.38 5.89 -8.64
C GLY A 417 -34.54 6.87 -7.82
N ALA A 418 -35.08 8.05 -7.51
CA ALA A 418 -34.41 9.06 -6.68
C ALA A 418 -34.23 8.57 -5.23
N GLN A 419 -35.21 7.83 -4.69
CA GLN A 419 -35.09 7.17 -3.39
C GLN A 419 -34.00 6.09 -3.41
N THR A 420 -33.95 5.25 -4.43
CA THR A 420 -32.89 4.22 -4.56
C THR A 420 -31.51 4.85 -4.72
N VAL A 421 -31.37 5.91 -5.53
CA VAL A 421 -30.11 6.65 -5.68
C VAL A 421 -29.66 7.22 -4.33
N THR A 422 -30.57 7.88 -3.60
CA THR A 422 -30.25 8.46 -2.29
C THR A 422 -29.81 7.38 -1.31
N ALA A 423 -30.55 6.28 -1.20
CA ALA A 423 -30.18 5.15 -0.34
C ALA A 423 -28.82 4.54 -0.71
N THR A 424 -28.49 4.45 -2.00
CA THR A 424 -27.18 3.96 -2.45
C THR A 424 -26.05 4.93 -2.12
N LEU A 425 -26.25 6.23 -2.34
CA LEU A 425 -25.27 7.25 -1.96
C LEU A 425 -24.99 7.22 -0.45
N GLU A 426 -26.03 7.04 0.36
CA GLU A 426 -25.94 6.87 1.81
C GLU A 426 -25.14 5.62 2.21
N ARG A 427 -25.33 4.49 1.51
CA ARG A 427 -24.56 3.25 1.73
C ARG A 427 -23.08 3.39 1.35
N ILE A 428 -22.79 4.10 0.26
CA ILE A 428 -21.41 4.40 -0.16
C ILE A 428 -20.76 5.33 0.88
N ALA A 429 -21.48 6.35 1.34
CA ALA A 429 -21.01 7.26 2.40
C ALA A 429 -20.71 6.49 3.70
N ARG A 430 -21.58 5.55 4.13
CA ARG A 430 -21.34 4.69 5.30
C ARG A 430 -20.06 3.87 5.16
N TRP A 431 -19.88 3.23 4.00
CA TRP A 431 -18.69 2.41 3.70
C TRP A 431 -17.41 3.23 3.81
N ARG A 432 -17.36 4.42 3.19
CA ARG A 432 -16.22 5.33 3.25
C ARG A 432 -15.92 5.79 4.68
N ALA A 433 -16.96 5.99 5.46
CA ALA A 433 -16.83 6.44 6.83
C ALA A 433 -16.27 5.33 7.75
N VAL A 434 -16.70 4.06 7.58
CA VAL A 434 -16.04 2.92 8.24
C VAL A 434 -14.59 2.81 7.78
N GLU A 435 -14.29 2.96 6.48
CA GLU A 435 -12.90 2.94 5.99
C GLU A 435 -12.03 4.00 6.66
N ALA A 436 -12.57 5.20 6.90
CA ALA A 436 -11.89 6.32 7.54
C ALA A 436 -11.87 6.27 9.08
N LEU A 437 -12.62 5.36 9.70
CA LEU A 437 -12.74 5.25 11.17
C LEU A 437 -11.35 5.07 11.81
N ALA A 438 -11.01 5.96 12.74
CA ALA A 438 -9.75 5.98 13.46
C ALA A 438 -9.93 6.58 14.87
N ASN A 439 -9.06 6.21 15.81
CA ASN A 439 -8.96 6.85 17.12
C ASN A 439 -7.50 7.28 17.39
N PRO A 440 -7.05 8.42 16.84
CA PRO A 440 -5.64 8.82 16.86
C PRO A 440 -5.15 9.30 18.24
N GLY A 441 -6.05 9.43 19.23
CA GLY A 441 -5.74 9.92 20.57
C GLY A 441 -5.16 8.87 21.53
N VAL A 442 -4.95 7.64 21.07
CA VAL A 442 -4.59 6.51 21.93
C VAL A 442 -3.09 6.21 21.89
N ALA A 443 -2.46 6.39 23.05
CA ALA A 443 -1.13 5.87 23.38
C ALA A 443 -1.19 4.68 24.36
N GLY A 444 -2.38 4.07 24.54
CA GLY A 444 -2.68 3.06 25.58
C GLY A 444 -2.76 1.60 25.10
N GLU A 445 -3.30 0.73 25.96
CA GLU A 445 -3.30 -0.75 25.81
C GLU A 445 -3.92 -1.22 24.48
N ALA A 446 -4.95 -0.57 23.94
CA ALA A 446 -5.62 -1.01 22.72
C ALA A 446 -4.79 -0.84 21.42
N ALA A 447 -3.63 -0.19 21.46
CA ALA A 447 -2.74 -0.01 20.31
C ALA A 447 -1.77 -1.19 20.08
N GLY A 448 -1.66 -2.12 21.02
CA GLY A 448 -0.73 -3.25 20.97
C GLY A 448 -1.23 -4.47 20.19
N VAL A 449 -2.25 -4.34 19.34
CA VAL A 449 -2.78 -5.45 18.54
C VAL A 449 -2.34 -5.30 17.08
N THR A 450 -1.73 -6.34 16.52
CA THR A 450 -1.30 -6.38 15.11
C THR A 450 -2.16 -7.31 14.29
N VAL A 451 -2.18 -7.08 12.97
CA VAL A 451 -2.71 -8.00 11.99
C VAL A 451 -1.56 -8.44 11.10
N ASP A 452 -1.32 -9.74 11.07
CA ASP A 452 -0.30 -10.39 10.27
C ASP A 452 -0.96 -11.31 9.23
N VAL A 453 -0.27 -11.57 8.12
CA VAL A 453 -0.76 -12.46 7.07
C VAL A 453 0.23 -13.59 6.89
N VAL A 454 -0.22 -14.81 7.13
CA VAL A 454 0.57 -16.03 6.97
C VAL A 454 0.09 -16.76 5.72
N ALA A 455 0.98 -16.96 4.75
CA ALA A 455 0.69 -17.68 3.52
C ALA A 455 1.65 -18.85 3.33
N ARG A 456 1.26 -19.82 2.48
CA ARG A 456 2.15 -20.94 2.11
C ARG A 456 3.25 -20.51 1.13
N GLY A 457 2.99 -19.51 0.30
CA GLY A 457 3.96 -18.89 -0.59
C GLY A 457 4.44 -17.54 -0.04
N PRO A 458 5.32 -16.84 -0.78
CA PRO A 458 5.82 -15.54 -0.36
C PRO A 458 4.66 -14.53 -0.29
N VAL A 459 4.72 -13.68 0.73
CA VAL A 459 3.91 -12.46 0.90
C VAL A 459 4.86 -11.29 1.12
N SER A 460 4.48 -10.10 0.66
CA SER A 460 5.31 -8.90 0.81
C SER A 460 4.50 -7.73 1.34
N HIS A 461 5.14 -6.87 2.13
CA HIS A 461 4.51 -5.68 2.70
C HIS A 461 4.86 -4.47 1.82
N GLU A 462 3.84 -3.82 1.26
CA GLU A 462 3.91 -2.52 0.59
C GLU A 462 3.39 -1.41 1.55
N PRO A 463 3.73 -0.12 1.33
CA PRO A 463 3.17 0.98 2.11
C PRO A 463 1.63 1.01 2.12
N ASP A 464 1.03 0.54 1.03
CA ASP A 464 -0.41 0.56 0.80
C ASP A 464 -1.12 -0.76 1.13
N GLY A 465 -0.41 -1.78 1.63
CA GLY A 465 -1.00 -3.08 1.97
C GLY A 465 -0.05 -4.29 1.91
N ILE A 466 -0.59 -5.49 2.07
CA ILE A 466 0.12 -6.77 2.02
C ILE A 466 -0.16 -7.43 0.67
N VAL A 467 0.85 -7.58 -0.16
CA VAL A 467 0.76 -8.23 -1.47
C VAL A 467 0.92 -9.73 -1.36
N ILE A 468 -0.05 -10.43 -1.94
CA ILE A 468 -0.19 -11.87 -1.98
C ILE A 468 -0.17 -12.30 -3.46
N PRO A 469 1.02 -12.63 -4.01
CA PRO A 469 1.14 -13.02 -5.40
C PRO A 469 0.51 -14.39 -5.66
N TYR A 470 0.00 -14.62 -6.87
CA TYR A 470 -0.40 -15.97 -7.30
C TYR A 470 0.84 -16.87 -7.38
N VAL A 471 0.67 -18.14 -7.00
CA VAL A 471 1.76 -19.13 -7.03
C VAL A 471 1.65 -19.97 -8.30
N ARG A 472 2.75 -20.10 -9.03
CA ARG A 472 2.82 -20.95 -10.23
C ARG A 472 2.86 -22.43 -9.82
N ARG A 473 1.95 -23.23 -10.36
CA ARG A 473 1.98 -24.69 -10.30
C ARG A 473 1.89 -25.27 -11.71
N GLY A 474 3.03 -25.69 -12.24
CA GLY A 474 3.15 -26.08 -13.66
C GLY A 474 2.95 -24.85 -14.56
N ASP A 475 1.97 -24.92 -15.46
CA ASP A 475 1.63 -23.85 -16.41
C ASP A 475 0.47 -22.95 -15.94
N VAL A 476 -0.02 -23.15 -14.71
CA VAL A 476 -1.18 -22.40 -14.18
C VAL A 476 -0.78 -21.57 -12.96
N HIS A 477 -1.28 -20.33 -12.90
CA HIS A 477 -1.20 -19.46 -11.72
C HIS A 477 -2.41 -19.72 -10.82
N GLU A 478 -2.17 -20.17 -9.59
CA GLU A 478 -3.22 -20.40 -8.58
C GLU A 478 -3.21 -19.32 -7.50
N PRO A 479 -4.38 -18.86 -7.02
CA PRO A 479 -4.48 -17.94 -5.89
C PRO A 479 -4.01 -18.60 -4.60
N GLN A 480 -3.42 -17.82 -3.70
CA GLN A 480 -2.96 -18.33 -2.39
C GLN A 480 -4.10 -18.39 -1.38
N ILE A 481 -4.01 -19.39 -0.50
CA ILE A 481 -4.76 -19.41 0.77
C ILE A 481 -3.88 -18.74 1.81
N VAL A 482 -4.43 -17.76 2.52
CA VAL A 482 -3.75 -16.96 3.54
C VAL A 482 -4.52 -16.98 4.84
N ASP A 483 -3.81 -17.05 5.95
CA ASP A 483 -4.36 -16.85 7.29
C ASP A 483 -4.10 -15.41 7.71
N VAL A 484 -5.16 -14.64 7.96
CA VAL A 484 -5.07 -13.33 8.60
C VAL A 484 -5.10 -13.58 10.10
N VAL A 485 -4.03 -13.22 10.79
CA VAL A 485 -3.80 -13.47 12.22
C VAL A 485 -3.84 -12.15 12.96
N VAL A 486 -4.77 -12.00 13.89
CA VAL A 486 -4.83 -10.87 14.82
C VAL A 486 -4.12 -11.28 16.11
N THR A 487 -3.07 -10.55 16.48
CA THR A 487 -2.23 -10.86 17.64
C THR A 487 -2.33 -9.76 18.68
N ASN A 488 -2.66 -10.11 19.92
CA ASN A 488 -2.68 -9.19 21.05
C ASN A 488 -1.33 -9.21 21.78
N HIS A 489 -0.50 -8.17 21.61
CA HIS A 489 0.81 -8.06 22.27
C HIS A 489 0.77 -7.37 23.64
N THR A 490 -0.42 -7.18 24.19
CA THR A 490 -0.63 -6.44 25.44
C THR A 490 -0.73 -7.39 26.63
N ASP A 491 -0.66 -6.83 27.84
CA ASP A 491 -0.79 -7.58 29.09
C ASP A 491 -2.26 -7.81 29.52
N SER A 492 -3.21 -7.29 28.75
CA SER A 492 -4.66 -7.34 29.01
C SER A 492 -5.38 -8.10 27.90
N ALA A 493 -6.51 -8.75 28.22
CA ALA A 493 -7.38 -9.31 27.19
C ALA A 493 -8.18 -8.19 26.49
N LEU A 494 -8.28 -8.24 25.17
CA LEU A 494 -8.90 -7.18 24.35
C LEU A 494 -9.93 -7.75 23.38
N TYR A 495 -11.00 -7.01 23.14
CA TYR A 495 -12.03 -7.35 22.15
C TYR A 495 -11.60 -6.88 20.77
N CYS A 496 -11.50 -7.80 19.81
CA CYS A 496 -10.97 -7.53 18.47
C CYS A 496 -12.01 -7.88 17.40
N GLY A 497 -12.60 -6.87 16.75
CA GLY A 497 -13.46 -7.05 15.57
C GLY A 497 -12.69 -6.79 14.29
N LEU A 498 -12.72 -7.72 13.34
CA LEU A 498 -12.09 -7.56 12.02
C LEU A 498 -13.20 -7.57 10.97
N PHE A 499 -13.27 -6.54 10.13
CA PHE A 499 -14.33 -6.32 9.16
C PHE A 499 -13.78 -6.25 7.73
N ILE A 500 -14.46 -6.88 6.78
CA ILE A 500 -14.13 -6.83 5.35
C ILE A 500 -14.96 -5.73 4.71
N LEU A 501 -14.29 -4.79 4.05
CA LEU A 501 -14.88 -3.72 3.26
C LEU A 501 -14.75 -4.10 1.78
N SER A 502 -15.84 -4.59 1.18
CA SER A 502 -15.84 -5.07 -0.20
C SER A 502 -15.96 -3.94 -1.23
N ARG A 503 -15.60 -4.22 -2.49
CA ARG A 503 -15.81 -3.31 -3.63
C ARG A 503 -17.28 -3.06 -3.97
N SER A 504 -18.16 -4.00 -3.62
CA SER A 504 -19.62 -3.85 -3.71
C SER A 504 -20.20 -3.06 -2.52
N TYR A 505 -19.36 -2.35 -1.77
CA TYR A 505 -19.72 -1.57 -0.59
C TYR A 505 -20.37 -2.41 0.53
N ALA A 506 -20.08 -3.71 0.61
CA ALA A 506 -20.46 -4.51 1.77
C ALA A 506 -19.48 -4.29 2.93
N ILE A 507 -20.00 -4.41 4.15
CA ILE A 507 -19.21 -4.47 5.39
C ILE A 507 -19.62 -5.74 6.11
N THR A 508 -18.73 -6.72 6.15
CA THR A 508 -19.00 -8.02 6.78
C THR A 508 -18.00 -8.32 7.87
N SER A 509 -18.39 -9.09 8.88
CA SER A 509 -17.42 -9.60 9.85
C SER A 509 -16.50 -10.62 9.16
N ALA A 510 -15.20 -10.43 9.33
CA ALA A 510 -14.16 -11.36 8.92
C ALA A 510 -14.07 -12.55 9.90
N LEU A 511 -14.35 -12.32 11.18
CA LEU A 511 -14.24 -13.31 12.25
C LEU A 511 -15.61 -13.98 12.50
N ALA A 512 -15.60 -15.29 12.77
CA ALA A 512 -16.82 -16.05 13.02
C ALA A 512 -17.60 -15.56 14.25
N ALA A 513 -16.89 -15.26 15.34
CA ALA A 513 -17.47 -14.74 16.58
C ALA A 513 -17.78 -13.23 16.53
N GLY A 514 -17.63 -12.57 15.38
CA GLY A 514 -17.80 -11.11 15.23
C GLY A 514 -16.68 -10.31 15.89
N VAL A 515 -16.66 -10.30 17.22
CA VAL A 515 -15.74 -9.54 18.08
C VAL A 515 -15.23 -10.42 19.24
N PRO A 516 -14.32 -11.38 18.98
CA PRO A 516 -13.75 -12.24 20.03
C PRO A 516 -12.93 -11.46 21.07
N LEU A 517 -12.94 -11.96 22.31
CA LEU A 517 -12.00 -11.56 23.36
C LEU A 517 -10.68 -12.30 23.17
N VAL A 518 -9.62 -11.60 22.78
CA VAL A 518 -8.28 -12.14 22.56
C VAL A 518 -7.46 -11.97 23.84
N PRO A 519 -7.01 -13.07 24.50
CA PRO A 519 -6.19 -12.99 25.72
C PRO A 519 -4.88 -12.23 25.51
N ALA A 520 -4.25 -11.80 26.61
CA ALA A 520 -2.90 -11.24 26.61
C ALA A 520 -1.90 -12.23 25.98
N GLY A 521 -1.14 -11.78 24.97
CA GLY A 521 -0.24 -12.63 24.18
C GLY A 521 -0.94 -13.65 23.26
N GLY A 522 -2.27 -13.61 23.18
CA GLY A 522 -3.09 -14.54 22.40
C GLY A 522 -3.26 -14.12 20.94
N THR A 523 -3.78 -15.03 20.13
CA THR A 523 -4.09 -14.79 18.72
C THR A 523 -5.49 -15.29 18.36
N THR A 524 -6.10 -14.64 17.36
CA THR A 524 -7.24 -15.18 16.61
C THR A 524 -6.93 -15.10 15.12
N ARG A 525 -7.48 -15.99 14.31
CA ARG A 525 -7.17 -16.03 12.87
C ARG A 525 -8.37 -16.39 12.03
N ARG A 526 -8.32 -15.99 10.76
CA ARG A 526 -9.27 -16.41 9.73
C ARG A 526 -8.55 -16.69 8.42
N THR A 527 -8.94 -17.79 7.79
CA THR A 527 -8.39 -18.20 6.50
C THR A 527 -9.17 -17.58 5.34
N PHE A 528 -8.47 -16.94 4.41
CA PHE A 528 -9.00 -16.35 3.18
C PHE A 528 -8.32 -16.93 1.95
N ARG A 529 -8.98 -16.77 0.80
CA ARG A 529 -8.38 -17.00 -0.51
C ARG A 529 -8.17 -15.65 -1.20
N ALA A 530 -6.92 -15.24 -1.35
CA ALA A 530 -6.54 -14.02 -2.04
C ALA A 530 -6.63 -14.25 -3.56
N HIS A 531 -7.70 -13.77 -4.19
CA HIS A 531 -7.96 -13.98 -5.61
C HIS A 531 -8.51 -12.72 -6.27
N LEU A 532 -8.32 -12.62 -7.58
CA LEU A 532 -9.02 -11.68 -8.44
C LEU A 532 -10.50 -12.07 -8.52
N PRO A 533 -11.43 -11.12 -8.33
CA PRO A 533 -12.87 -11.34 -8.48
C PRO A 533 -13.23 -11.93 -9.85
N ALA A 534 -14.32 -12.70 -9.92
CA ALA A 534 -14.74 -13.36 -11.15
C ALA A 534 -15.18 -12.38 -12.25
N ASP A 535 -15.69 -11.23 -11.82
CA ASP A 535 -16.12 -10.06 -12.59
C ASP A 535 -14.96 -9.09 -12.89
N ALA A 536 -13.72 -9.40 -12.48
CA ALA A 536 -12.58 -8.53 -12.72
C ALA A 536 -12.40 -8.27 -14.24
N PRO A 537 -12.14 -7.03 -14.66
CA PRO A 537 -11.97 -6.68 -16.07
C PRO A 537 -10.93 -7.55 -16.78
N ALA A 538 -11.11 -7.79 -18.08
CA ALA A 538 -10.13 -8.51 -18.88
C ALA A 538 -8.74 -7.83 -18.77
N GLY A 539 -7.75 -8.60 -18.30
CA GLY A 539 -6.39 -8.09 -18.05
C GLY A 539 -6.13 -7.57 -16.63
N ALA A 540 -7.11 -7.58 -15.72
CA ALA A 540 -6.90 -7.23 -14.32
C ALA A 540 -5.86 -8.15 -13.65
N ARG A 541 -4.84 -7.55 -13.03
CA ARG A 541 -3.75 -8.28 -12.37
C ARG A 541 -3.73 -8.09 -10.86
N ARG A 542 -4.28 -6.99 -10.34
CA ARG A 542 -4.38 -6.75 -8.90
C ARG A 542 -5.84 -6.67 -8.45
N SER A 543 -6.13 -7.25 -7.29
CA SER A 543 -7.33 -6.97 -6.50
C SER A 543 -6.92 -6.48 -5.12
N ILE A 544 -7.67 -5.52 -4.57
CA ILE A 544 -7.42 -4.96 -3.23
C ILE A 544 -8.65 -5.26 -2.38
N ASP A 545 -8.45 -5.99 -1.31
CA ASP A 545 -9.44 -6.25 -0.26
C ASP A 545 -9.06 -5.41 0.96
N THR A 546 -10.00 -4.64 1.49
CA THR A 546 -9.75 -3.77 2.66
C THR A 546 -10.29 -4.43 3.91
N LEU A 547 -9.44 -4.58 4.93
CA LEU A 547 -9.81 -5.05 6.25
C LEU A 547 -9.73 -3.89 7.25
N LYS A 548 -10.74 -3.76 8.10
CA LYS A 548 -10.75 -2.84 9.23
C LYS A 548 -10.70 -3.64 10.52
N LEU A 549 -9.63 -3.48 11.30
CA LEU A 549 -9.54 -3.97 12.67
C LEU A 549 -10.04 -2.87 13.60
N ILE A 550 -10.96 -3.21 14.51
CA ILE A 550 -11.41 -2.39 15.63
C ILE A 550 -11.09 -3.16 16.92
N VAL A 551 -10.33 -2.55 17.82
CA VAL A 551 -9.93 -3.13 19.10
C VAL A 551 -10.51 -2.31 20.23
N SER A 552 -11.01 -2.96 21.26
CA SER A 552 -11.62 -2.29 22.41
C SER A 552 -11.32 -3.03 23.71
N THR A 553 -11.17 -2.29 24.80
CA THR A 553 -11.12 -2.83 26.17
C THR A 553 -12.48 -3.35 26.66
N GLU A 554 -13.57 -2.94 26.00
CA GLU A 554 -14.94 -3.42 26.26
C GLU A 554 -15.54 -4.11 25.03
N SER A 555 -16.40 -5.10 25.26
CA SER A 555 -17.15 -5.76 24.18
C SER A 555 -18.06 -4.77 23.48
N PHE A 556 -18.15 -4.86 22.15
CA PHE A 556 -19.05 -4.06 21.34
C PHE A 556 -19.82 -4.93 20.35
N ASP A 557 -20.98 -4.44 19.92
CA ASP A 557 -21.83 -5.12 18.97
C ASP A 557 -21.36 -4.82 17.53
N PRO A 558 -21.02 -5.83 16.71
CA PRO A 558 -20.64 -5.57 15.32
C PRO A 558 -21.83 -5.18 14.42
N PHE A 559 -23.06 -5.56 14.76
CA PHE A 559 -24.23 -5.40 13.88
C PHE A 559 -24.46 -3.97 13.36
N PRO A 560 -24.28 -2.91 14.15
CA PRO A 560 -24.47 -1.55 13.65
C PRO A 560 -23.47 -1.14 12.55
N LEU A 561 -22.33 -1.84 12.42
CA LEU A 561 -21.33 -1.62 11.38
C LEU A 561 -21.61 -2.43 10.09
N LEU A 562 -22.36 -3.54 10.19
CA LEU A 562 -22.54 -4.46 9.07
C LEU A 562 -23.45 -3.87 7.99
N GLN A 563 -23.09 -4.11 6.72
CA GLN A 563 -23.82 -3.63 5.56
C GLN A 563 -23.78 -4.70 4.44
N PRO A 564 -24.91 -5.03 3.78
CA PRO A 564 -24.91 -5.95 2.65
C PRO A 564 -24.20 -5.34 1.41
N PRO A 565 -23.92 -6.12 0.35
CA PRO A 565 -23.43 -5.58 -0.94
C PRO A 565 -24.50 -4.78 -1.69
N LEU A 566 -24.10 -3.81 -2.52
CA LEU A 566 -24.98 -3.20 -3.52
C LEU A 566 -25.31 -4.26 -4.59
N ASP A 567 -26.59 -4.42 -4.95
CA ASP A 567 -26.99 -5.35 -6.00
C ASP A 567 -26.45 -4.87 -7.35
N GLU A 568 -25.64 -5.69 -8.01
CA GLU A 568 -25.23 -5.47 -9.38
C GLU A 568 -26.47 -5.62 -10.27
N GLY A 569 -26.81 -4.55 -10.98
CA GLY A 569 -27.97 -4.51 -11.86
C GLY A 569 -27.83 -5.50 -13.01
N ASP A 570 -28.29 -6.73 -12.79
CA ASP A 570 -28.51 -7.70 -13.84
C ASP A 570 -30.03 -7.91 -13.96
N GLU A 571 -30.57 -7.56 -15.13
CA GLU A 571 -31.98 -7.71 -15.48
C GLU A 571 -32.45 -9.15 -15.20
N ARG A 572 -33.32 -9.36 -14.19
CA ARG A 572 -34.14 -10.57 -14.12
C ARG A 572 -35.57 -10.30 -13.71
N ASP A 573 -36.43 -10.89 -14.52
CA ASP A 573 -37.86 -11.08 -14.42
C ASP A 573 -38.43 -11.17 -13.00
N ALA A 574 -39.60 -10.55 -12.86
CA ALA A 574 -40.49 -10.61 -11.73
C ALA A 574 -40.78 -12.05 -11.25
N GLY A 575 -40.08 -12.47 -10.21
CA GLY A 575 -40.54 -13.44 -9.19
C GLY A 575 -40.65 -12.71 -7.85
N PRO A 576 -41.46 -13.18 -6.87
CA PRO A 576 -41.92 -12.35 -5.76
C PRO A 576 -40.75 -11.94 -4.85
N ALA A 577 -40.23 -10.74 -5.10
CA ALA A 577 -39.23 -10.09 -4.29
C ALA A 577 -39.79 -9.78 -2.90
N SER A 578 -38.99 -10.06 -1.87
CA SER A 578 -39.15 -9.41 -0.57
C SER A 578 -39.19 -7.88 -0.77
N PRO A 579 -40.09 -7.15 -0.10
CA PRO A 579 -40.20 -5.71 -0.29
C PRO A 579 -38.92 -4.98 0.15
N PRO A 580 -38.62 -3.81 -0.44
CA PRO A 580 -37.45 -3.01 -0.09
C PRO A 580 -37.49 -2.61 1.39
N ALA A 581 -36.35 -2.74 2.08
CA ALA A 581 -36.19 -2.21 3.43
C ALA A 581 -36.40 -0.67 3.41
N PRO A 582 -37.10 -0.11 4.41
CA PRO A 582 -37.34 1.33 4.47
C PRO A 582 -36.05 2.10 4.86
N PRO A 583 -35.98 3.42 4.61
CA PRO A 583 -34.76 4.19 4.79
C PRO A 583 -34.53 4.64 6.25
N GLY A 584 -33.28 4.44 6.72
CA GLY A 584 -32.56 5.41 7.55
C GLY A 584 -32.45 5.13 9.05
N ASN A 585 -31.21 5.05 9.55
CA ASN A 585 -30.84 5.62 10.85
C ASN A 585 -29.51 6.40 10.71
N ALA A 586 -29.38 7.49 11.44
CA ALA A 586 -28.30 8.46 11.33
C ALA A 586 -26.99 8.08 12.08
N LEU A 587 -26.84 6.81 12.47
CA LEU A 587 -25.55 6.18 12.83
C LEU A 587 -24.59 6.17 11.66
N ASP A 588 -25.14 6.02 10.47
CA ASP A 588 -24.38 6.01 9.25
C ASP A 588 -23.68 7.35 9.06
N ALA A 589 -24.33 8.43 9.48
CA ALA A 589 -23.82 9.80 9.45
C ALA A 589 -22.71 10.06 10.46
N LEU A 590 -22.33 9.07 11.27
CA LEU A 590 -21.57 9.30 12.49
C LEU A 590 -20.06 9.05 12.35
N LEU A 591 -19.69 8.24 11.37
CA LEU A 591 -18.35 7.71 11.14
C LEU A 591 -17.38 8.73 10.49
N GLY A 592 -17.68 10.03 10.49
CA GLY A 592 -16.98 11.07 9.71
C GLY A 592 -16.15 12.11 10.49
N ALA A 593 -16.05 12.08 11.82
CA ALA A 593 -15.32 13.11 12.58
C ALA A 593 -14.07 12.58 13.31
N VAL A 594 -13.03 12.24 12.54
CA VAL A 594 -11.68 11.98 13.09
C VAL A 594 -10.65 12.89 12.43
N ARG A 595 -10.64 14.16 12.87
CA ARG A 595 -9.41 14.95 12.98
C ARG A 595 -9.49 15.78 14.26
N ALA A 596 -8.94 15.25 15.34
CA ALA A 596 -8.52 16.07 16.47
C ALA A 596 -7.00 16.27 16.38
N ARG A 597 -6.57 17.41 15.86
CA ARG A 597 -5.36 18.08 16.33
C ARG A 597 -5.84 19.29 17.11
N ASP A 598 -5.94 19.17 18.43
CA ASP A 598 -5.81 20.29 19.36
C ASP A 598 -5.45 19.76 20.76
N LEU A 599 -4.54 20.47 21.43
CA LEU A 599 -4.06 20.18 22.78
C LEU A 599 -5.05 20.73 23.82
N THR A 600 -5.56 19.88 24.70
CA THR A 600 -6.24 20.30 25.94
C THR A 600 -5.92 19.35 27.11
N PRO A 601 -5.86 19.88 28.35
CA PRO A 601 -5.26 19.18 29.48
C PRO A 601 -6.17 18.11 30.11
N VAL A 602 -5.51 17.20 30.82
CA VAL A 602 -6.00 15.95 31.41
C VAL A 602 -6.90 16.19 32.62
N ASP A 603 -8.09 15.59 32.62
CA ASP A 603 -8.80 15.18 33.83
C ASP A 603 -8.94 13.66 33.83
N ASP A 604 -8.43 13.04 34.89
CA ASP A 604 -8.35 11.60 35.13
C ASP A 604 -9.74 10.99 35.41
N ALA A 605 -10.38 10.47 34.37
CA ALA A 605 -11.30 9.34 34.49
C ALA A 605 -10.71 8.19 33.65
N PRO A 606 -10.76 6.92 34.10
CA PRO A 606 -10.28 5.80 33.30
C PRO A 606 -11.16 5.72 32.04
N ARG A 607 -10.67 6.27 30.94
CA ARG A 607 -11.35 6.23 29.65
C ARG A 607 -11.13 4.84 29.08
N THR A 608 -12.22 4.14 28.83
CA THR A 608 -12.23 2.90 28.08
C THR A 608 -11.62 3.16 26.71
N ASP A 609 -10.61 2.35 26.39
CA ASP A 609 -9.68 2.60 25.29
C ASP A 609 -10.03 1.71 24.09
N TRP A 610 -10.05 2.29 22.89
CA TRP A 610 -10.33 1.58 21.63
C TRP A 610 -9.47 2.12 20.50
N SER A 611 -9.09 1.27 19.55
CA SER A 611 -8.28 1.65 18.38
C SER A 611 -8.90 1.10 17.09
N ALA A 612 -8.55 1.70 15.96
CA ALA A 612 -8.94 1.20 14.65
C ALA A 612 -7.79 1.29 13.64
N THR A 613 -7.53 0.19 12.94
CA THR A 613 -6.41 0.03 12.00
C THR A 613 -6.93 -0.55 10.69
N THR A 614 -6.54 0.06 9.57
CA THR A 614 -6.87 -0.45 8.23
C THR A 614 -5.71 -1.30 7.71
N VAL A 615 -6.02 -2.48 7.18
CA VAL A 615 -5.07 -3.38 6.54
C VAL A 615 -5.59 -3.72 5.16
N ARG A 616 -4.80 -3.52 4.12
CA ARG A 616 -5.18 -3.84 2.74
C ARG A 616 -4.47 -5.11 2.31
N LEU A 617 -5.20 -6.05 1.72
CA LEU A 617 -4.65 -7.26 1.12
C LEU A 617 -4.71 -7.13 -0.40
N ILE A 618 -3.60 -7.38 -1.08
CA ILE A 618 -3.47 -7.14 -2.52
C ILE A 618 -3.17 -8.47 -3.21
N ALA A 619 -4.18 -9.10 -3.83
CA ALA A 619 -3.98 -10.31 -4.62
C ALA A 619 -3.39 -9.93 -5.99
N GLU A 620 -2.24 -10.49 -6.35
CA GLU A 620 -1.52 -10.10 -7.59
C GLU A 620 -1.24 -11.29 -8.52
N ARG A 621 -1.71 -11.25 -9.76
CA ARG A 621 -1.38 -12.23 -10.82
C ARG A 621 -0.21 -11.74 -11.67
N PRO A 622 0.87 -12.53 -11.80
CA PRO A 622 1.98 -12.22 -12.71
C PRO A 622 1.53 -12.11 -14.18
N ALA A 623 2.33 -11.43 -15.00
CA ALA A 623 2.17 -11.46 -16.45
C ALA A 623 2.44 -12.87 -17.01
N ASP A 624 1.76 -13.23 -18.09
CA ASP A 624 2.01 -14.49 -18.81
C ASP A 624 3.38 -14.44 -19.52
N ASP A 625 4.06 -15.59 -19.58
CA ASP A 625 5.32 -15.77 -20.30
C ASP A 625 5.06 -15.80 -21.81
N VAL A 626 5.88 -15.10 -22.58
CA VAL A 626 5.83 -15.07 -24.06
C VAL A 626 7.09 -15.72 -24.62
N ASP A 627 6.92 -16.63 -25.59
CA ASP A 627 8.04 -17.32 -26.27
C ASP A 627 8.78 -16.39 -27.25
N LEU A 628 10.11 -16.32 -27.11
CA LEU A 628 10.98 -15.51 -27.96
C LEU A 628 11.57 -16.29 -29.15
N SER A 629 11.33 -17.61 -29.23
CA SER A 629 11.87 -18.46 -30.30
C SER A 629 11.38 -18.09 -31.71
N GLY A 630 10.23 -17.42 -31.82
CA GLY A 630 9.60 -16.98 -33.06
C GLY A 630 10.15 -15.67 -33.66
N GLY A 631 11.18 -15.07 -33.08
CA GLY A 631 11.84 -13.86 -33.59
C GLY A 631 11.13 -12.55 -33.27
N ALA A 632 9.80 -12.47 -33.35
CA ALA A 632 9.03 -11.31 -32.89
C ALA A 632 7.90 -11.75 -31.94
N ALA A 633 7.78 -11.08 -30.81
CA ALA A 633 6.82 -11.41 -29.76
C ALA A 633 6.21 -10.13 -29.16
N VAL A 634 4.91 -10.14 -28.90
CA VAL A 634 4.22 -8.99 -28.27
C VAL A 634 4.14 -9.23 -26.77
N VAL A 635 4.63 -8.28 -25.97
CA VAL A 635 4.59 -8.33 -24.51
C VAL A 635 4.04 -7.01 -23.99
N GLY A 636 2.80 -7.02 -23.48
CA GLY A 636 2.08 -5.78 -23.17
C GLY A 636 1.80 -4.97 -24.45
N ASP A 637 2.17 -3.69 -24.43
CA ASP A 637 2.07 -2.80 -25.60
C ASP A 637 3.40 -2.68 -26.37
N ALA A 638 4.43 -3.41 -25.94
CA ALA A 638 5.73 -3.46 -26.58
C ALA A 638 5.84 -4.67 -27.52
N THR A 639 6.52 -4.48 -28.66
CA THR A 639 6.94 -5.57 -29.54
C THR A 639 8.41 -5.84 -29.34
N ILE A 640 8.74 -7.06 -28.94
CA ILE A 640 10.10 -7.56 -28.73
C ILE A 640 10.54 -8.30 -29.99
N ILE A 641 11.62 -7.86 -30.63
CA ILE A 641 12.24 -8.56 -31.76
C ILE A 641 13.54 -9.17 -31.27
N ALA A 642 13.53 -10.48 -31.06
CA ALA A 642 14.65 -11.28 -30.60
C ALA A 642 15.61 -11.61 -31.75
N PRO A 643 16.94 -11.46 -31.56
CA PRO A 643 17.91 -11.89 -32.54
C PRO A 643 17.94 -13.43 -32.67
N PRO A 644 18.36 -13.96 -33.84
CA PRO A 644 18.49 -15.40 -34.03
C PRO A 644 19.40 -16.02 -32.96
N GLY A 645 18.93 -17.10 -32.33
CA GLY A 645 19.69 -17.83 -31.31
C GLY A 645 19.40 -17.43 -29.87
N LEU A 646 18.66 -16.34 -29.60
CA LEU A 646 18.33 -15.92 -28.23
C LEU A 646 17.48 -16.96 -27.47
N GLY A 647 16.43 -17.50 -28.11
CA GLY A 647 15.50 -18.46 -27.48
C GLY A 647 14.82 -17.93 -26.20
N GLY A 648 14.28 -18.82 -25.36
CA GLY A 648 13.73 -18.51 -24.05
C GLY A 648 12.37 -17.81 -24.04
N THR A 649 11.99 -17.26 -22.89
CA THR A 649 10.73 -16.53 -22.69
C THR A 649 10.96 -15.11 -22.15
N ALA A 650 10.01 -14.21 -22.40
CA ALA A 650 9.96 -12.87 -21.85
C ALA A 650 8.65 -12.62 -21.11
N ARG A 651 8.69 -11.82 -20.04
CA ARG A 651 7.49 -11.27 -19.38
C ARG A 651 7.74 -9.87 -18.84
N LEU A 652 6.65 -9.11 -18.64
CA LEU A 652 6.69 -7.81 -17.97
C LEU A 652 6.41 -7.95 -16.48
N VAL A 653 7.29 -7.37 -15.66
CA VAL A 653 7.16 -7.31 -14.20
C VAL A 653 7.42 -5.87 -13.74
N SER A 654 6.99 -5.53 -12.51
CA SER A 654 7.31 -4.22 -11.94
C SER A 654 8.67 -4.24 -11.26
N SER A 655 9.38 -3.12 -11.27
CA SER A 655 10.64 -2.94 -10.56
C SER A 655 10.50 -3.13 -9.05
N THR A 656 9.31 -2.86 -8.51
CA THR A 656 8.97 -3.11 -7.11
C THR A 656 8.90 -4.60 -6.78
N GLN A 657 8.36 -5.43 -7.69
CA GLN A 657 8.30 -6.88 -7.55
C GLN A 657 9.70 -7.48 -7.59
N VAL A 658 10.51 -7.08 -8.58
CA VAL A 658 11.85 -7.64 -8.80
C VAL A 658 12.84 -7.28 -7.69
N THR A 659 12.76 -6.06 -7.14
CA THR A 659 13.61 -5.63 -6.02
C THR A 659 13.42 -6.52 -4.79
N ARG A 660 12.19 -7.04 -4.58
CA ARG A 660 11.86 -7.94 -3.46
C ARG A 660 12.43 -9.33 -3.65
N ASP A 661 12.41 -9.86 -4.88
CA ASP A 661 12.97 -11.18 -5.20
C ASP A 661 14.50 -11.19 -5.05
N LEU A 662 15.17 -10.10 -5.44
CA LEU A 662 16.64 -10.00 -5.40
C LEU A 662 17.20 -9.64 -4.01
N GLY A 663 16.39 -9.06 -3.12
CA GLY A 663 16.86 -8.53 -1.84
C GLY A 663 17.82 -7.33 -1.98
N ALA A 664 17.85 -6.68 -3.14
CA ALA A 664 18.68 -5.54 -3.47
C ALA A 664 17.92 -4.58 -4.42
N PRO A 665 18.10 -3.25 -4.32
CA PRO A 665 17.39 -2.29 -5.16
C PRO A 665 17.72 -2.52 -6.64
N LEU A 666 16.70 -2.75 -7.47
CA LEU A 666 16.88 -2.82 -8.93
C LEU A 666 17.12 -1.43 -9.55
N VAL A 667 16.69 -0.37 -8.85
CA VAL A 667 16.82 1.01 -9.29
C VAL A 667 18.12 1.60 -8.72
N PRO A 668 19.01 2.14 -9.57
CA PRO A 668 20.19 2.86 -9.11
C PRO A 668 19.82 4.02 -8.18
N PRO A 669 20.55 4.25 -7.07
CA PRO A 669 20.25 5.33 -6.13
C PRO A 669 20.10 6.71 -6.76
N LEU A 670 20.89 7.01 -7.80
CA LEU A 670 20.80 8.25 -8.58
C LEU A 670 19.37 8.55 -9.07
N LEU A 671 18.62 7.51 -9.43
CA LEU A 671 17.31 7.62 -10.05
C LEU A 671 16.18 7.67 -9.01
N LEU A 672 16.51 7.70 -7.70
CA LEU A 672 15.53 7.76 -6.61
C LEU A 672 15.29 9.20 -6.10
N ASP A 673 16.24 10.11 -6.29
CA ASP A 673 16.25 11.42 -5.59
C ASP A 673 15.47 12.53 -6.31
N ASP A 674 15.07 12.36 -7.59
CA ASP A 674 14.30 13.37 -8.33
C ASP A 674 13.24 12.77 -9.30
N PRO A 675 12.03 12.45 -8.81
CA PRO A 675 10.96 11.89 -9.63
C PRO A 675 10.32 12.89 -10.62
N GLN A 676 10.69 14.18 -10.61
CA GLN A 676 10.22 15.16 -11.59
C GLN A 676 11.05 15.12 -12.89
N GLU A 677 12.33 14.74 -12.79
CA GLU A 677 13.20 14.57 -13.95
C GLU A 677 13.29 13.11 -14.42
N TRP A 678 13.14 12.13 -13.52
CA TRP A 678 13.17 10.69 -13.83
C TRP A 678 11.86 9.99 -13.51
N GLY A 679 11.42 9.08 -14.38
CA GLY A 679 10.23 8.27 -14.15
C GLY A 679 10.36 6.84 -14.64
N ALA A 680 9.52 5.95 -14.13
CA ALA A 680 9.37 4.62 -14.70
C ALA A 680 8.79 4.72 -16.12
N LEU A 681 9.41 4.02 -17.08
CA LEU A 681 8.82 3.85 -18.40
C LEU A 681 8.01 2.56 -18.39
N SER A 682 6.69 2.66 -18.25
CA SER A 682 5.82 1.49 -18.33
C SER A 682 5.74 0.98 -19.77
N LEU A 683 5.96 -0.32 -19.97
CA LEU A 683 5.85 -1.01 -21.26
C LEU A 683 4.42 -1.50 -21.55
N ALA A 684 3.46 -1.13 -20.68
CA ALA A 684 2.04 -1.41 -20.80
C ALA A 684 1.21 -0.33 -20.08
N PRO A 685 -0.06 -0.11 -20.46
CA PRO A 685 -0.94 0.85 -19.81
C PRO A 685 -1.28 0.36 -18.40
N THR A 686 -0.93 1.15 -17.39
CA THR A 686 -1.38 0.94 -16.02
C THR A 686 -2.67 1.73 -15.79
N ARG A 687 -3.68 1.10 -15.18
CA ARG A 687 -4.76 1.86 -14.53
C ARG A 687 -4.15 2.52 -13.29
N ASP A 688 -4.70 3.64 -12.81
CA ASP A 688 -4.17 4.50 -11.73
C ASP A 688 -3.81 3.81 -10.39
N VAL A 689 -4.02 2.49 -10.26
CA VAL A 689 -3.81 1.69 -9.06
C VAL A 689 -2.68 0.64 -9.21
N ASP A 690 -2.15 0.41 -10.42
CA ASP A 690 -1.12 -0.61 -10.67
C ASP A 690 0.30 0.00 -10.70
N ALA A 691 1.27 -0.70 -10.11
CA ALA A 691 2.68 -0.35 -10.24
C ALA A 691 3.13 -0.43 -11.72
N PRO A 692 3.99 0.50 -12.20
CA PRO A 692 4.41 0.53 -13.60
C PRO A 692 5.11 -0.77 -13.99
N LEU A 693 4.75 -1.33 -15.14
CA LEU A 693 5.38 -2.52 -15.72
C LEU A 693 6.63 -2.09 -16.49
N ASP A 694 7.66 -1.75 -15.72
CA ASP A 694 8.89 -1.10 -16.17
C ASP A 694 10.09 -2.05 -16.23
N VAL A 695 9.89 -3.35 -16.03
CA VAL A 695 10.94 -4.37 -16.15
C VAL A 695 10.55 -5.45 -17.15
N LEU A 696 11.45 -5.72 -18.10
CA LEU A 696 11.40 -6.89 -18.97
C LEU A 696 12.28 -8.00 -18.38
N GLU A 697 11.66 -9.09 -17.97
CA GLU A 697 12.35 -10.28 -17.45
C GLU A 697 12.46 -11.36 -18.53
N LEU A 698 13.68 -11.80 -18.78
CA LEU A 698 14.04 -12.81 -19.78
C LEU A 698 14.50 -14.09 -19.09
N THR A 699 13.90 -15.24 -19.41
CA THR A 699 14.22 -16.53 -18.76
C THR A 699 14.66 -17.57 -19.79
N GLY A 700 15.73 -18.29 -19.50
CA GLY A 700 16.24 -19.36 -20.38
C GLY A 700 16.78 -18.86 -21.73
N VAL A 701 17.28 -17.63 -21.77
CA VAL A 701 17.84 -16.98 -22.96
C VAL A 701 19.35 -17.21 -23.11
N ASP A 702 19.85 -17.30 -24.34
CA ASP A 702 21.28 -17.25 -24.65
C ASP A 702 21.73 -15.80 -24.83
N THR A 703 22.30 -15.24 -23.76
CA THR A 703 22.70 -13.82 -23.71
C THR A 703 23.79 -13.45 -24.72
N SER A 704 24.55 -14.43 -25.22
CA SER A 704 25.60 -14.22 -26.22
C SER A 704 25.07 -13.90 -27.63
N ALA A 705 23.78 -14.14 -27.88
CA ALA A 705 23.12 -13.81 -29.13
C ALA A 705 22.86 -12.30 -29.34
N VAL A 706 23.00 -11.50 -28.28
CA VAL A 706 22.76 -10.04 -28.32
C VAL A 706 24.08 -9.27 -28.43
N SER A 707 24.23 -8.47 -29.49
CA SER A 707 25.37 -7.57 -29.70
C SER A 707 24.92 -6.24 -30.32
N ARG A 708 25.87 -5.32 -30.60
CA ARG A 708 25.58 -4.11 -31.40
C ARG A 708 25.13 -4.42 -32.82
N GLU A 709 25.67 -5.48 -33.41
CA GLU A 709 25.35 -5.94 -34.76
C GLU A 709 24.06 -6.76 -34.80
N THR A 710 23.73 -7.45 -33.70
CA THR A 710 22.49 -8.23 -33.54
C THR A 710 21.75 -7.85 -32.25
N PRO A 711 21.15 -6.65 -32.18
CA PRO A 711 20.51 -6.17 -30.95
C PRO A 711 19.17 -6.86 -30.71
N LEU A 712 18.78 -6.95 -29.44
CA LEU A 712 17.40 -7.22 -29.03
C LEU A 712 16.62 -5.91 -29.14
N VAL A 713 15.56 -5.89 -29.95
CA VAL A 713 14.82 -4.66 -30.25
C VAL A 713 13.52 -4.63 -29.44
N VAL A 714 13.25 -3.50 -28.78
CA VAL A 714 11.99 -3.22 -28.08
C VAL A 714 11.31 -2.05 -28.77
N GLN A 715 10.18 -2.30 -29.43
CA GLN A 715 9.39 -1.28 -30.13
C GLN A 715 8.16 -0.90 -29.29
N LEU A 716 7.96 0.39 -29.07
CA LEU A 716 6.81 0.94 -28.36
C LEU A 716 5.81 1.54 -29.35
N GLY A 717 4.51 1.41 -29.06
CA GLY A 717 3.43 2.02 -29.86
C GLY A 717 3.33 3.55 -29.75
N THR A 718 4.08 4.16 -28.84
CA THR A 718 4.10 5.61 -28.58
C THR A 718 5.42 6.24 -28.99
N ALA A 719 5.36 7.47 -29.52
CA ALA A 719 6.54 8.30 -29.77
C ALA A 719 6.96 9.01 -28.49
N LEU A 720 8.26 9.14 -28.25
CA LEU A 720 8.81 10.03 -27.22
C LEU A 720 8.64 11.50 -27.64
N ALA A 721 8.42 12.38 -26.68
CA ALA A 721 8.53 13.82 -26.94
C ALA A 721 10.00 14.17 -27.26
N PRO A 722 10.27 15.29 -27.98
CA PRO A 722 11.63 15.67 -28.36
C PRO A 722 12.63 15.86 -27.20
N GLU A 723 12.13 16.01 -25.97
CA GLU A 723 12.90 16.24 -24.74
C GLU A 723 12.87 15.02 -23.79
N GLU A 724 12.34 13.88 -24.26
CA GLU A 724 12.25 12.63 -23.51
C GLU A 724 13.28 11.63 -24.00
N HIS A 725 14.10 11.12 -23.08
CA HIS A 725 15.09 10.07 -23.32
C HIS A 725 14.72 8.80 -22.58
N VAL A 726 15.22 7.64 -23.06
CA VAL A 726 14.98 6.35 -22.41
C VAL A 726 16.30 5.64 -22.12
N LEU A 727 16.44 5.20 -20.87
CA LEU A 727 17.57 4.42 -20.40
C LEU A 727 17.11 3.00 -20.05
N ALA A 728 17.67 1.99 -20.73
CA ALA A 728 17.53 0.59 -20.37
C ALA A 728 18.72 0.13 -19.52
N ILE A 729 18.45 -0.43 -18.34
CA ILE A 729 19.43 -0.79 -17.32
C ILE A 729 19.27 -2.28 -16.97
N ALA A 730 20.35 -3.05 -16.96
CA ALA A 730 20.36 -4.38 -16.36
C ALA A 730 21.05 -4.35 -14.99
N PHE A 731 20.70 -5.29 -14.12
CA PHE A 731 21.33 -5.45 -12.81
C PHE A 731 21.77 -6.90 -12.64
N ASP A 732 23.03 -7.09 -12.28
CA ASP A 732 23.65 -8.43 -12.15
C ASP A 732 23.77 -8.92 -10.69
N GLY A 733 23.08 -8.26 -9.76
CA GLY A 733 23.12 -8.56 -8.33
C GLY A 733 24.13 -7.73 -7.55
N VAL A 734 25.05 -7.01 -8.23
CA VAL A 734 26.04 -6.15 -7.57
C VAL A 734 26.04 -4.74 -8.19
N ASP A 735 25.96 -4.62 -9.51
CA ASP A 735 26.10 -3.34 -10.19
C ASP A 735 25.07 -3.16 -11.33
N TYR A 736 24.81 -1.88 -11.64
CA TYR A 736 23.90 -1.46 -12.70
C TYR A 736 24.64 -1.27 -14.03
N ARG A 737 24.08 -1.81 -15.12
CA ARG A 737 24.65 -1.76 -16.48
C ARG A 737 23.70 -1.05 -17.45
N PRO A 738 24.12 0.04 -18.12
CA PRO A 738 23.36 0.54 -19.26
C PRO A 738 23.50 -0.46 -20.42
N VAL A 739 22.37 -1.00 -20.89
CA VAL A 739 22.34 -2.13 -21.84
C VAL A 739 21.67 -1.77 -23.16
N GLY A 740 20.91 -0.67 -23.20
CA GLY A 740 20.26 -0.24 -24.43
C GLY A 740 19.76 1.19 -24.41
N PHE A 741 19.48 1.68 -25.62
CA PHE A 741 19.28 3.10 -25.93
C PHE A 741 18.28 3.25 -27.06
N VAL A 742 17.71 4.45 -27.22
CA VAL A 742 16.78 4.74 -28.31
C VAL A 742 17.54 4.82 -29.64
N ALA A 743 17.07 4.09 -30.66
CA ALA A 743 17.54 4.26 -32.03
C ALA A 743 16.99 5.58 -32.58
N GLY A 744 17.86 6.47 -33.07
CA GLY A 744 17.44 7.68 -33.78
C GLY A 744 16.40 7.36 -34.87
N THR A 745 15.45 8.26 -35.08
CA THR A 745 14.24 8.12 -35.92
C THR A 745 14.48 7.86 -37.42
N ALA A 746 15.70 7.48 -37.84
CA ALA A 746 16.10 7.26 -39.22
C ALA A 746 16.03 5.77 -39.67
N ALA A 747 15.59 4.84 -38.84
CA ALA A 747 15.47 3.42 -39.20
C ALA A 747 14.05 2.98 -39.64
N ALA A 748 13.11 3.91 -39.80
CA ALA A 748 11.72 3.61 -40.15
C ALA A 748 11.51 3.11 -41.60
N ASP A 749 12.52 3.16 -42.48
CA ASP A 749 12.33 2.96 -43.93
C ASP A 749 12.85 1.63 -44.49
N ARG A 750 12.99 0.56 -43.69
CA ARG A 750 13.43 -0.75 -44.25
C ARG A 750 12.42 -1.88 -44.25
N HIS A 751 11.24 -1.75 -43.67
CA HIS A 751 10.17 -2.74 -43.88
C HIS A 751 8.89 -1.99 -44.23
N GLY A 752 8.54 -2.02 -45.52
CA GLY A 752 7.30 -1.44 -46.01
C GLY A 752 6.10 -2.19 -45.43
N ASP A 753 5.47 -1.60 -44.44
CA ASP A 753 4.08 -1.88 -44.12
C ASP A 753 3.37 -0.59 -43.70
N GLY A 754 2.13 -0.44 -44.14
CA GLY A 754 1.43 0.84 -44.21
C GLY A 754 1.09 1.47 -42.86
N GLY A 755 1.36 2.77 -42.74
CA GLY A 755 0.44 3.71 -42.07
C GLY A 755 0.38 3.74 -40.54
N ARG A 756 1.33 3.18 -39.79
CA ARG A 756 1.42 3.42 -38.33
C ARG A 756 2.33 4.61 -38.01
N ALA A 757 1.91 5.44 -37.04
CA ALA A 757 2.67 6.57 -36.50
C ALA A 757 4.07 6.13 -36.02
N PRO A 758 5.08 7.02 -36.03
CA PRO A 758 6.46 6.64 -35.67
C PRO A 758 6.53 6.22 -34.19
N GLY A 759 6.69 4.92 -33.94
CA GLY A 759 6.89 4.38 -32.60
C GLY A 759 8.35 4.50 -32.13
N THR A 760 8.57 4.52 -30.83
CA THR A 760 9.92 4.53 -30.23
C THR A 760 10.57 3.15 -30.35
N THR A 761 11.82 3.10 -30.83
CA THR A 761 12.60 1.85 -30.92
C THR A 761 13.77 1.92 -29.96
N ILE A 762 13.85 0.97 -29.03
CA ILE A 762 14.95 0.82 -28.09
C ILE A 762 15.79 -0.40 -28.52
N LEU A 763 17.10 -0.21 -28.66
CA LEU A 763 18.06 -1.25 -29.00
C LEU A 763 18.80 -1.68 -27.74
N ILE A 764 18.58 -2.92 -27.32
CA ILE A 764 19.40 -3.58 -26.30
C ILE A 764 20.59 -4.22 -27.01
N THR A 765 21.79 -3.71 -26.74
CA THR A 765 23.02 -4.05 -27.46
C THR A 765 23.94 -4.99 -26.68
N SER A 766 23.60 -5.27 -25.42
CA SER A 766 24.27 -6.27 -24.59
C SER A 766 23.31 -6.78 -23.51
N LEU A 767 23.50 -8.01 -23.06
CA LEU A 767 22.82 -8.58 -21.90
C LEU A 767 23.87 -9.08 -20.90
N PRO A 768 23.67 -8.91 -19.58
CA PRO A 768 24.54 -9.53 -18.58
C PRO A 768 24.33 -11.05 -18.52
N ASP A 769 25.26 -11.75 -17.90
CA ASP A 769 25.07 -13.16 -17.52
C ASP A 769 23.86 -13.32 -16.59
N THR A 770 23.18 -14.46 -16.70
CA THR A 770 22.00 -14.76 -15.86
C THR A 770 22.39 -14.80 -14.39
N ALA A 771 21.66 -14.03 -13.55
CA ALA A 771 21.84 -14.10 -12.11
C ALA A 771 21.27 -15.44 -11.62
N ALA A 772 22.15 -16.32 -11.09
CA ALA A 772 21.71 -17.58 -10.51
C ALA A 772 21.06 -17.34 -9.15
N GLU A 773 19.73 -17.48 -9.07
CA GLU A 773 19.03 -17.53 -7.79
C GLU A 773 19.21 -18.92 -7.13
N ARG A 774 19.19 -18.97 -5.79
CA ARG A 774 19.23 -20.23 -5.04
C ARG A 774 17.98 -21.06 -5.34
N GLY A 775 18.05 -21.92 -6.36
CA GLY A 775 17.07 -22.99 -6.61
C GLY A 775 16.15 -22.85 -7.84
N PHE A 776 16.31 -21.84 -8.69
CA PHE A 776 15.50 -21.65 -9.91
C PHE A 776 16.36 -21.29 -11.14
N VAL A 777 15.78 -21.45 -12.34
CA VAL A 777 16.38 -21.09 -13.64
C VAL A 777 16.73 -19.60 -13.64
N GLY A 778 17.98 -19.24 -13.91
CA GLY A 778 18.42 -17.84 -13.91
C GLY A 778 17.69 -16.98 -14.96
N SER A 779 17.37 -15.73 -14.61
CA SER A 779 16.73 -14.75 -15.49
C SER A 779 17.58 -13.47 -15.63
N VAL A 780 17.36 -12.73 -16.72
CA VAL A 780 17.92 -11.39 -16.97
C VAL A 780 16.81 -10.37 -16.80
N LYS A 781 17.03 -9.36 -15.97
CA LYS A 781 16.06 -8.31 -15.65
C LYS A 781 16.51 -6.98 -16.26
N LEU A 782 15.72 -6.42 -17.16
CA LEU A 782 15.97 -5.15 -17.86
C LEU A 782 14.98 -4.08 -17.37
N LEU A 783 15.47 -3.10 -16.63
CA LEU A 783 14.74 -1.96 -16.09
C LEU A 783 14.70 -0.80 -17.10
N PHE A 784 13.52 -0.23 -17.35
CA PHE A 784 13.32 0.90 -18.26
C PHE A 784 12.97 2.19 -17.49
N ARG A 785 13.71 3.25 -17.78
CA ARG A 785 13.55 4.57 -17.14
C ARG A 785 13.43 5.66 -18.20
N ARG A 786 12.49 6.58 -17.99
CA ARG A 786 12.35 7.81 -18.78
C ARG A 786 13.06 8.95 -18.05
N LEU A 787 13.77 9.77 -18.82
CA LEU A 787 14.35 11.05 -18.38
C LEU A 787 13.67 12.18 -19.15
N TRP A 788 13.20 13.21 -18.44
CA TRP A 788 12.77 14.48 -19.03
C TRP A 788 13.88 15.49 -18.86
N HIS A 789 14.48 15.90 -19.97
CA HIS A 789 15.46 16.97 -19.93
C HIS A 789 15.36 17.82 -21.19
N ARG A 790 15.12 19.12 -21.01
CA ARG A 790 15.39 20.09 -22.06
C ARG A 790 16.88 20.28 -22.14
N VAL A 791 17.53 19.77 -23.17
CA VAL A 791 18.85 20.28 -23.54
C VAL A 791 18.65 21.78 -23.77
N THR A 792 19.08 22.61 -22.83
CA THR A 792 19.02 24.07 -22.95
C THR A 792 20.06 24.54 -23.95
N GLY A 793 19.89 24.13 -25.20
CA GLY A 793 20.40 24.79 -26.38
C GLY A 793 19.18 25.28 -27.15
N ARG A 794 18.62 26.42 -26.75
CA ARG A 794 17.69 27.15 -27.62
C ARG A 794 18.35 27.29 -28.99
N THR A 795 17.75 26.69 -30.01
CA THR A 795 17.77 27.16 -31.41
C THR A 795 19.12 27.70 -31.92
N GLY A 796 19.94 26.84 -32.52
CA GLY A 796 20.77 27.24 -33.67
C GLY A 796 22.09 27.99 -33.43
N THR A 797 22.57 28.20 -32.21
CA THR A 797 23.97 28.60 -31.97
C THR A 797 24.59 27.76 -30.86
N VAL A 798 25.58 26.96 -31.25
CA VAL A 798 26.07 25.74 -30.58
C VAL A 798 27.15 26.01 -29.50
N THR A 799 27.48 27.28 -29.24
CA THR A 799 28.61 27.67 -28.39
C THR A 799 28.27 28.86 -27.48
N ARG A 800 28.74 28.85 -26.24
CA ARG A 800 28.43 29.83 -25.19
C ARG A 800 29.69 30.26 -24.46
N LEU A 801 30.00 31.57 -24.48
CA LEU A 801 31.04 32.18 -23.64
C LEU A 801 30.34 33.00 -22.56
N ALA A 802 30.45 32.58 -21.29
CA ALA A 802 29.68 33.17 -20.20
C ALA A 802 30.56 33.57 -19.01
N ILE A 803 30.09 34.53 -18.22
CA ILE A 803 30.59 34.81 -16.88
C ILE A 803 29.95 33.79 -15.93
N ALA A 804 30.75 33.14 -15.11
CA ALA A 804 30.24 32.26 -14.05
C ALA A 804 30.32 32.92 -12.68
N THR A 805 29.25 32.78 -11.91
CA THR A 805 29.13 33.29 -10.54
C THR A 805 28.55 32.23 -9.62
N LEU A 806 29.13 32.06 -8.44
CA LEU A 806 28.58 31.19 -7.40
C LEU A 806 27.33 31.83 -6.79
N VAL A 807 26.23 31.08 -6.75
CA VAL A 807 24.99 31.47 -6.07
C VAL A 807 24.70 30.41 -5.01
N ASP A 808 24.42 30.85 -3.78
CA ASP A 808 24.12 29.97 -2.64
C ASP A 808 22.77 30.37 -2.02
N PRO A 809 21.63 30.06 -2.69
CA PRO A 809 20.33 30.21 -2.09
C PRO A 809 20.09 29.05 -1.11
N ALA A 810 20.00 29.37 0.18
CA ALA A 810 19.58 28.44 1.24
C ALA A 810 20.49 27.22 1.49
N GLY A 811 21.78 27.28 1.13
CA GLY A 811 22.76 26.22 1.42
C GLY A 811 23.01 25.25 0.28
N ASP A 812 22.43 25.49 -0.91
CA ASP A 812 22.67 24.71 -2.13
C ASP A 812 23.51 25.52 -3.14
N SER A 813 24.79 25.16 -3.27
CA SER A 813 25.74 25.92 -4.11
C SER A 813 25.57 25.58 -5.60
N SER A 814 25.14 26.56 -6.40
CA SER A 814 24.98 26.44 -7.85
C SER A 814 25.71 27.54 -8.62
N ILE A 815 25.88 27.38 -9.94
CA ILE A 815 26.53 28.37 -10.80
C ILE A 815 25.49 29.10 -11.65
N SER A 816 25.51 30.43 -11.57
CA SER A 816 24.77 31.31 -12.48
C SER A 816 25.67 31.80 -13.61
N TYR A 817 25.13 31.77 -14.82
CA TYR A 817 25.82 32.10 -16.06
C TYR A 817 25.22 33.33 -16.75
N GLU A 818 26.06 34.27 -17.14
CA GLU A 818 25.71 35.48 -17.92
C GLU A 818 26.47 35.50 -19.24
N ASP A 819 25.76 35.38 -20.37
CA ASP A 819 26.32 35.21 -21.72
C ASP A 819 25.98 36.36 -22.68
N ASP A 820 25.36 37.45 -22.22
CA ASP A 820 25.18 38.64 -23.05
C ASP A 820 26.55 39.20 -23.45
N ALA A 821 26.80 39.24 -24.76
CA ALA A 821 28.10 39.63 -25.31
C ALA A 821 28.56 41.03 -24.86
N ALA A 822 27.64 41.97 -24.64
CA ALA A 822 27.99 43.31 -24.16
C ALA A 822 28.33 43.32 -22.67
N VAL A 823 27.66 42.48 -21.87
CA VAL A 823 27.97 42.28 -20.44
C VAL A 823 29.31 41.58 -20.27
N VAL A 824 29.53 40.47 -20.98
CA VAL A 824 30.81 39.72 -20.99
C VAL A 824 31.96 40.65 -21.36
N ARG A 825 31.83 41.41 -22.47
CA ARG A 825 32.85 42.36 -22.91
C ARG A 825 33.15 43.45 -21.88
N ARG A 826 32.14 43.94 -21.17
CA ARG A 826 32.30 44.94 -20.11
C ARG A 826 33.02 44.37 -18.89
N ALA A 827 32.70 43.14 -18.49
CA ALA A 827 33.36 42.46 -17.39
C ALA A 827 34.83 42.18 -17.70
N VAL A 828 35.12 41.65 -18.90
CA VAL A 828 36.49 41.44 -19.41
C VAL A 828 37.28 42.75 -19.44
N GLY A 829 36.65 43.85 -19.86
CA GLY A 829 37.27 45.18 -19.85
C GLY A 829 37.77 45.61 -18.46
N ARG A 830 37.04 45.24 -17.39
CA ARG A 830 37.36 45.61 -16.00
C ARG A 830 38.32 44.65 -15.31
N ALA A 831 38.36 43.38 -15.71
CA ALA A 831 39.21 42.35 -15.11
C ALA A 831 40.67 42.47 -15.57
N GLN A 832 41.62 42.11 -14.68
CA GLN A 832 43.05 42.00 -15.00
C GLN A 832 43.55 40.56 -14.92
N ARG A 833 42.95 39.74 -14.07
CA ARG A 833 43.20 38.30 -13.91
C ARG A 833 41.94 37.54 -14.26
N ILE A 834 41.98 36.79 -15.36
CA ILE A 834 40.83 36.07 -15.91
C ILE A 834 41.16 34.58 -15.93
N LEU A 835 40.25 33.77 -15.41
CA LEU A 835 40.27 32.32 -15.52
C LEU A 835 39.25 31.90 -16.58
N LEU A 836 39.65 31.07 -17.54
CA LEU A 836 38.75 30.43 -18.49
C LEU A 836 38.64 28.94 -18.19
N VAL A 837 37.42 28.46 -17.97
CA VAL A 837 37.10 27.04 -17.77
C VAL A 837 36.53 26.46 -19.05
N VAL A 838 37.10 25.36 -19.55
CA VAL A 838 36.68 24.70 -20.81
C VAL A 838 36.39 23.23 -20.56
N HIS A 839 35.14 22.80 -20.80
CA HIS A 839 34.71 21.44 -20.52
C HIS A 839 35.19 20.41 -21.55
N GLY A 840 35.08 19.13 -21.19
CA GLY A 840 35.40 17.98 -22.05
C GLY A 840 34.22 17.51 -22.90
N ILE A 841 34.03 16.20 -22.99
CA ILE A 841 32.98 15.58 -23.82
C ILE A 841 31.56 15.69 -23.23
N ILE A 842 31.47 16.10 -21.96
CA ILE A 842 30.27 16.05 -21.12
C ILE A 842 29.25 17.16 -21.47
N GLY A 843 29.70 18.23 -22.14
CA GLY A 843 28.81 19.24 -22.72
C GLY A 843 28.52 20.49 -21.87
N ASP A 844 29.03 20.58 -20.63
CA ASP A 844 28.95 21.83 -19.82
C ASP A 844 30.11 21.98 -18.82
N THR A 845 30.30 23.22 -18.34
CA THR A 845 31.33 23.62 -17.37
C THR A 845 30.85 23.68 -15.90
N GLU A 846 29.62 23.31 -15.57
CA GLU A 846 28.99 23.64 -14.28
C GLU A 846 29.71 23.00 -13.10
N GLY A 847 29.88 21.67 -13.13
CA GLY A 847 30.59 20.94 -12.07
C GLY A 847 32.07 21.34 -11.94
N MET A 848 32.73 21.64 -13.06
CA MET A 848 34.13 22.11 -13.07
C MET A 848 34.26 23.48 -12.42
N THR A 849 33.31 24.36 -12.73
CA THR A 849 33.28 25.74 -12.25
C THR A 849 32.94 25.78 -10.77
N LEU A 850 31.95 24.99 -10.32
CA LEU A 850 31.66 24.79 -8.91
C LEU A 850 32.90 24.30 -8.15
N GLY A 851 33.65 23.35 -8.72
CA GLY A 851 34.93 22.90 -8.17
C GLY A 851 36.01 23.99 -8.08
N CYS A 852 35.93 25.02 -8.92
CA CYS A 852 36.82 26.18 -8.84
C CYS A 852 36.41 27.17 -7.74
N PHE A 853 35.13 27.22 -7.39
CA PHE A 853 34.55 28.09 -6.35
C PHE A 853 34.44 27.42 -4.97
N THR A 854 34.71 26.12 -4.85
CA THR A 854 34.54 25.37 -3.60
C THR A 854 35.86 24.72 -3.14
N SER A 855 36.13 24.73 -1.84
CA SER A 855 37.28 24.04 -1.22
C SER A 855 37.06 23.83 0.28
N ASP A 856 37.50 22.70 0.81
CA ASP A 856 37.40 22.33 2.23
C ASP A 856 38.24 23.26 3.13
N ASP A 857 39.35 23.79 2.61
CA ASP A 857 40.25 24.71 3.33
C ASP A 857 39.91 26.20 3.12
N ARG A 858 38.73 26.49 2.55
CA ARG A 858 38.20 27.83 2.22
C ARG A 858 39.07 28.66 1.28
N ARG A 859 40.06 28.06 0.61
CA ARG A 859 40.87 28.71 -0.43
C ARG A 859 40.54 28.10 -1.79
N THR A 860 39.82 28.85 -2.62
CA THR A 860 39.29 28.37 -3.89
C THR A 860 40.24 28.68 -5.04
N VAL A 861 40.04 28.08 -6.20
CA VAL A 861 40.76 28.46 -7.42
C VAL A 861 40.32 29.86 -7.88
N ALA A 862 39.03 30.15 -7.75
CA ALA A 862 38.43 31.42 -8.17
C ALA A 862 38.96 32.64 -7.39
N ASP A 863 39.39 32.48 -6.13
CA ASP A 863 39.95 33.56 -5.29
C ASP A 863 41.16 34.27 -5.94
N GLY A 864 41.86 33.58 -6.86
CA GLY A 864 43.01 34.11 -7.58
C GLY A 864 42.68 35.07 -8.74
N TYR A 865 41.41 35.22 -9.10
CA TYR A 865 40.96 35.86 -10.34
C TYR A 865 39.89 36.93 -10.09
N ASP A 866 39.83 37.92 -10.99
CA ASP A 866 38.82 38.99 -10.96
C ASP A 866 37.57 38.59 -11.75
N LEU A 867 37.70 37.59 -12.64
CA LEU A 867 36.64 37.10 -13.51
C LEU A 867 36.88 35.63 -13.84
N VAL A 868 35.82 34.81 -13.69
CA VAL A 868 35.79 33.43 -14.18
C VAL A 868 34.87 33.39 -15.39
N LEU A 869 35.44 33.05 -16.53
CA LEU A 869 34.73 32.77 -17.77
C LEU A 869 34.60 31.28 -17.97
N THR A 870 33.52 30.87 -18.61
CA THR A 870 33.30 29.50 -19.05
C THR A 870 33.04 29.47 -20.54
N TYR A 871 33.47 28.39 -21.19
CA TYR A 871 33.15 28.12 -22.57
C TYR A 871 32.46 26.76 -22.69
N ASP A 872 31.16 26.81 -23.01
CA ASP A 872 30.35 25.63 -23.29
C ASP A 872 30.16 25.47 -24.80
N TYR A 873 30.28 24.25 -25.31
CA TYR A 873 30.19 23.94 -26.73
C TYR A 873 29.63 22.52 -26.94
N GLU A 874 29.06 22.26 -28.11
CA GLU A 874 28.65 20.91 -28.45
C GLU A 874 29.84 20.04 -28.82
N SER A 875 30.04 19.00 -28.02
CA SER A 875 31.24 18.18 -27.98
C SER A 875 31.07 16.81 -28.62
N ILE A 876 30.03 16.58 -29.41
CA ILE A 876 29.73 15.25 -30.00
C ILE A 876 29.79 15.32 -31.53
N ASN A 877 29.17 16.34 -32.14
CA ASN A 877 29.03 16.51 -33.58
C ASN A 877 29.96 17.55 -34.21
N THR A 878 30.59 18.40 -33.39
CA THR A 878 31.44 19.49 -33.86
C THR A 878 32.93 19.09 -33.80
N PRO A 879 33.68 19.14 -34.91
CA PRO A 879 35.11 18.85 -34.90
C PRO A 879 35.88 19.76 -33.91
N ILE A 880 36.95 19.22 -33.30
CA ILE A 880 37.75 19.92 -32.28
C ILE A 880 38.32 21.24 -32.84
N GLU A 881 38.73 21.24 -34.10
CA GLU A 881 39.31 22.38 -34.81
C GLU A 881 38.30 23.52 -34.98
N VAL A 882 37.06 23.18 -35.36
CA VAL A 882 35.96 24.15 -35.53
C VAL A 882 35.62 24.80 -34.18
N THR A 883 35.59 23.99 -33.12
CA THR A 883 35.36 24.47 -31.76
C THR A 883 36.46 25.40 -31.27
N ALA A 884 37.73 25.07 -31.56
CA ALA A 884 38.88 25.88 -31.19
C ALA A 884 38.91 27.24 -31.92
N HIS A 885 38.53 27.24 -33.20
CA HIS A 885 38.39 28.47 -33.98
C HIS A 885 37.29 29.38 -33.42
N ASP A 886 36.12 28.82 -33.08
CA ASP A 886 35.02 29.58 -32.48
C ASP A 886 35.40 30.15 -31.10
N LEU A 887 36.11 29.38 -30.28
CA LEU A 887 36.64 29.84 -28.99
C LEU A 887 37.55 31.07 -29.16
N ALA A 888 38.50 31.01 -30.10
CA ALA A 888 39.39 32.12 -30.40
C ALA A 888 38.61 33.38 -30.81
N ALA A 889 37.62 33.21 -31.71
CA ALA A 889 36.78 34.30 -32.19
C ALA A 889 35.95 34.95 -31.06
N LYS A 890 35.36 34.15 -30.16
CA LYS A 890 34.58 34.68 -29.04
C LYS A 890 35.44 35.40 -28.00
N LEU A 891 36.63 34.87 -27.70
CA LEU A 891 37.57 35.54 -26.80
C LEU A 891 38.01 36.89 -27.38
N ALA A 892 38.33 36.94 -28.68
CA ALA A 892 38.65 38.20 -29.37
C ALA A 892 37.47 39.19 -29.31
N ALA A 893 36.24 38.75 -29.58
CA ALA A 893 35.04 39.58 -29.49
C ALA A 893 34.77 40.12 -28.07
N ALA A 894 35.08 39.32 -27.04
CA ALA A 894 34.98 39.71 -25.64
C ALA A 894 36.05 40.73 -25.20
N GLY A 895 37.06 41.01 -26.04
CA GLY A 895 38.13 41.96 -25.75
C GLY A 895 39.46 41.31 -25.33
N LEU A 896 39.60 40.00 -25.54
CA LEU A 896 40.85 39.24 -25.36
C LEU A 896 41.53 38.97 -26.70
N ALA A 897 41.63 39.98 -27.56
CA ALA A 897 42.41 39.89 -28.79
C ALA A 897 43.93 39.86 -28.51
N PRO A 898 44.79 39.46 -29.46
CA PRO A 898 46.24 39.53 -29.29
C PRO A 898 46.71 40.89 -28.74
N GLY A 899 47.54 40.88 -27.68
CA GLY A 899 48.04 42.10 -27.03
C GLY A 899 47.05 42.78 -26.06
N HIS A 900 46.06 42.05 -25.54
CA HIS A 900 45.09 42.59 -24.58
C HIS A 900 45.70 43.02 -23.23
N GLY A 901 46.94 42.62 -22.91
CA GLY A 901 47.68 43.09 -21.73
C GLY A 901 47.10 42.66 -20.39
N LYS A 902 46.40 41.51 -20.35
CA LYS A 902 45.74 40.95 -19.14
C LYS A 902 46.33 39.58 -18.86
N ARG A 903 46.22 39.09 -17.63
CA ARG A 903 46.54 37.70 -17.29
C ARG A 903 45.33 36.82 -17.61
N LEU A 904 45.45 35.95 -18.61
CA LEU A 904 44.43 34.95 -18.96
C LEU A 904 45.01 33.55 -18.71
N ASP A 905 44.47 32.83 -17.73
CA ASP A 905 44.83 31.42 -17.49
C ASP A 905 43.66 30.53 -17.94
N ILE A 906 43.97 29.37 -18.53
CA ILE A 906 42.97 28.40 -18.98
C ILE A 906 43.07 27.15 -18.12
N VAL A 907 41.92 26.65 -17.65
CA VAL A 907 41.77 25.32 -17.06
C VAL A 907 40.83 24.51 -17.94
N ALA A 908 41.34 23.42 -18.48
CA ALA A 908 40.61 22.60 -19.42
C ALA A 908 40.60 21.13 -18.99
N HIS A 909 39.48 20.46 -19.20
CA HIS A 909 39.31 19.05 -18.88
C HIS A 909 39.22 18.21 -20.16
N SER A 910 39.87 17.04 -20.17
CA SER A 910 39.70 16.05 -21.22
C SER A 910 39.85 16.66 -22.63
N MET A 911 38.86 16.49 -23.50
CA MET A 911 38.81 17.07 -24.85
C MET A 911 38.89 18.62 -24.90
N GLY A 912 38.41 19.33 -23.88
CA GLY A 912 38.55 20.79 -23.80
C GLY A 912 40.01 21.23 -23.75
N GLY A 913 40.89 20.37 -23.25
CA GLY A 913 42.34 20.59 -23.32
C GLY A 913 42.85 20.53 -24.75
N LEU A 914 42.32 19.64 -25.60
CA LEU A 914 42.66 19.58 -27.03
C LEU A 914 42.13 20.79 -27.80
N VAL A 915 40.91 21.26 -27.49
CA VAL A 915 40.35 22.50 -28.04
C VAL A 915 41.26 23.69 -27.71
N SER A 916 41.65 23.81 -26.43
CA SER A 916 42.54 24.89 -25.95
C SER A 916 43.93 24.78 -26.60
N ARG A 917 44.43 23.57 -26.77
CA ARG A 917 45.73 23.28 -27.35
C ARG A 917 45.78 23.63 -28.84
N TRP A 918 44.75 23.23 -29.60
CA TRP A 918 44.61 23.60 -31.00
C TRP A 918 44.55 25.12 -31.19
N MET A 919 43.76 25.81 -30.36
CA MET A 919 43.68 27.28 -30.36
C MET A 919 45.06 27.93 -30.19
N LEU A 920 45.90 27.42 -29.29
CA LEU A 920 47.22 28.00 -29.00
C LEU A 920 48.29 27.64 -30.04
N GLU A 921 48.24 26.42 -30.59
CA GLU A 921 49.32 25.88 -31.40
C GLU A 921 49.10 26.05 -32.91
N LYS A 922 47.83 26.18 -33.35
CA LYS A 922 47.45 26.14 -34.78
C LYS A 922 46.73 27.40 -35.28
N GLU A 923 45.96 28.10 -34.44
CA GLU A 923 45.27 29.31 -34.90
C GLU A 923 46.26 30.47 -35.10
N ASP A 924 46.06 31.24 -36.17
CA ASP A 924 46.87 32.43 -36.44
C ASP A 924 46.54 33.59 -35.50
N HIS A 925 45.28 33.68 -35.07
CA HIS A 925 44.74 34.76 -34.24
C HIS A 925 44.18 34.20 -32.93
N TYR A 926 45.02 34.12 -31.90
CA TYR A 926 44.67 33.59 -30.58
C TYR A 926 44.94 34.62 -29.46
N PRO A 927 44.24 34.54 -28.31
CA PRO A 927 44.48 35.42 -27.17
C PRO A 927 45.86 35.21 -26.53
N GLU A 928 46.40 36.25 -25.87
CA GLU A 928 47.64 36.12 -25.09
C GLU A 928 47.36 35.33 -23.79
N VAL A 929 47.69 34.04 -23.77
CA VAL A 929 47.45 33.15 -22.63
C VAL A 929 48.68 33.05 -21.74
N SER A 930 48.47 33.27 -20.45
CA SER A 930 49.50 33.24 -19.41
C SER A 930 49.90 31.83 -18.97
N ARG A 931 48.95 30.86 -19.00
CA ARG A 931 49.22 29.42 -18.86
C ARG A 931 47.99 28.60 -19.28
N LEU A 932 48.24 27.34 -19.65
CA LEU A 932 47.21 26.32 -19.84
C LEU A 932 47.39 25.19 -18.82
N VAL A 933 46.36 24.91 -18.02
CA VAL A 933 46.28 23.76 -17.12
C VAL A 933 45.31 22.73 -17.68
N MET A 934 45.79 21.52 -17.91
CA MET A 934 45.03 20.42 -18.50
C MET A 934 44.83 19.32 -17.47
N ALA A 935 43.59 18.96 -17.20
CA ALA A 935 43.20 17.86 -16.33
C ALA A 935 42.75 16.67 -17.18
N GLY A 936 43.51 15.56 -17.15
CA GLY A 936 43.15 14.33 -17.86
C GLY A 936 43.08 14.46 -19.38
N THR A 937 43.73 15.43 -20.02
CA THR A 937 43.64 15.60 -21.49
C THR A 937 44.37 14.47 -22.24
N PRO A 938 43.73 13.79 -23.21
CA PRO A 938 44.35 12.71 -23.99
C PRO A 938 45.31 13.24 -25.05
N ASN A 939 46.49 13.74 -24.67
CA ASN A 939 47.41 14.39 -25.61
C ASN A 939 47.96 13.48 -26.73
N ALA A 940 47.86 12.15 -26.61
CA ALA A 940 48.14 11.18 -27.67
C ALA A 940 46.97 10.20 -27.94
N GLY A 941 45.74 10.62 -27.65
CA GLY A 941 44.54 9.81 -27.84
C GLY A 941 44.14 8.97 -26.63
N SER A 942 42.88 8.53 -26.63
CA SER A 942 42.35 7.56 -25.66
C SER A 942 42.30 6.18 -26.31
N PRO A 943 42.73 5.10 -25.63
CA PRO A 943 42.66 3.76 -26.20
C PRO A 943 41.25 3.15 -26.13
N ILE A 944 40.25 3.88 -25.65
CA ILE A 944 38.84 3.48 -25.70
C ILE A 944 38.34 3.61 -27.16
N PRO A 945 37.68 2.59 -27.74
CA PRO A 945 37.49 2.49 -29.20
C PRO A 945 36.66 3.61 -29.84
N GLY A 946 35.82 4.30 -29.06
CA GLY A 946 35.03 5.44 -29.53
C GLY A 946 34.30 6.18 -28.40
N VAL A 947 33.66 7.30 -28.77
CA VAL A 947 32.93 8.17 -27.82
C VAL A 947 31.70 7.50 -27.22
N VAL A 948 30.99 6.68 -27.99
CA VAL A 948 29.82 5.93 -27.51
C VAL A 948 30.23 4.94 -26.41
N ASP A 949 31.37 4.27 -26.57
CA ASP A 949 31.93 3.36 -25.57
C ASP A 949 32.34 4.12 -24.30
N LEU A 950 32.99 5.27 -24.49
CA LEU A 950 33.34 6.15 -23.39
C LEU A 950 32.08 6.61 -22.64
N ALA A 951 31.07 7.16 -23.32
CA ALA A 951 29.83 7.61 -22.71
C ALA A 951 29.08 6.46 -21.98
N THR A 952 29.08 5.25 -22.53
CA THR A 952 28.50 4.05 -21.89
C THR A 952 29.21 3.69 -20.59
N VAL A 953 30.56 3.69 -20.59
CA VAL A 953 31.37 3.46 -19.38
C VAL A 953 31.07 4.51 -18.32
N TRP A 954 30.83 5.76 -18.73
CA TRP A 954 30.59 6.87 -17.82
C TRP A 954 29.19 6.87 -17.26
N LEU A 955 28.20 6.50 -18.06
CA LEU A 955 26.84 6.25 -17.60
C LEU A 955 26.82 5.09 -16.58
N ALA A 956 27.57 4.02 -16.84
CA ALA A 956 27.73 2.93 -15.86
C ALA A 956 28.40 3.43 -14.56
N PHE A 957 29.42 4.29 -14.65
CA PHE A 957 30.04 4.87 -13.46
C PHE A 957 29.06 5.74 -12.67
N ALA A 958 28.29 6.60 -13.35
CA ALA A 958 27.26 7.44 -12.77
C ALA A 958 26.24 6.60 -11.99
N LEU A 959 25.66 5.58 -12.62
CA LEU A 959 24.64 4.72 -12.00
C LEU A 959 25.12 4.02 -10.71
N ASN A 960 26.42 3.78 -10.55
CA ASN A 960 26.96 2.99 -9.44
C ASN A 960 27.68 3.79 -8.33
N LYS A 961 28.02 5.08 -8.53
CA LYS A 961 28.92 5.84 -7.62
C LYS A 961 28.44 7.23 -7.19
N LEU A 962 27.18 7.57 -7.50
CA LEU A 962 26.64 8.91 -7.28
C LEU A 962 26.38 9.38 -5.84
N PRO A 963 26.14 8.53 -4.82
CA PRO A 963 25.99 9.02 -3.44
C PRO A 963 27.23 9.77 -2.91
N GLU A 964 28.41 9.57 -3.52
CA GLU A 964 29.67 10.20 -3.14
C GLU A 964 30.04 11.43 -3.98
N LEU A 965 29.34 11.68 -5.10
CA LEU A 965 29.75 12.57 -6.18
C LEU A 965 28.54 13.34 -6.69
N ALA A 966 28.15 14.46 -6.06
CA ALA A 966 26.99 15.27 -6.44
C ALA A 966 27.06 15.79 -7.90
N TRP A 967 26.66 14.97 -8.88
CA TRP A 967 26.59 15.39 -10.29
C TRP A 967 25.25 16.05 -10.61
N PRO A 968 25.26 17.16 -11.36
CA PRO A 968 24.05 17.69 -11.97
C PRO A 968 23.43 16.69 -12.95
N LEU A 969 22.09 16.54 -12.94
CA LEU A 969 21.36 15.63 -13.82
C LEU A 969 21.55 15.91 -15.32
N ARG A 970 21.89 17.16 -15.67
CA ARG A 970 22.23 17.59 -17.04
C ARG A 970 23.39 16.80 -17.66
N VAL A 971 24.39 16.47 -16.84
CA VAL A 971 25.55 15.68 -17.24
C VAL A 971 25.12 14.28 -17.68
N VAL A 972 24.18 13.67 -16.94
CA VAL A 972 23.64 12.34 -17.24
C VAL A 972 22.83 12.36 -18.54
N GLY A 973 22.01 13.40 -18.75
CA GLY A 973 21.27 13.60 -20.00
C GLY A 973 22.19 13.81 -21.21
N GLY A 974 23.29 14.53 -21.04
CA GLY A 974 24.32 14.72 -22.08
C GLY A 974 24.99 13.41 -22.50
N LEU A 975 25.34 12.55 -21.52
CA LEU A 975 25.89 11.22 -21.78
C LEU A 975 24.89 10.30 -22.50
N LEU A 976 23.61 10.33 -22.10
CA LEU A 976 22.53 9.60 -22.79
C LEU A 976 22.41 10.02 -24.26
N THR A 977 22.39 11.33 -24.51
CA THR A 977 22.33 11.89 -25.87
C THR A 977 23.53 11.43 -26.71
N ALA A 978 24.73 11.34 -26.11
CA ALA A 978 25.95 10.87 -26.78
C ALA A 978 25.88 9.40 -27.19
N VAL A 979 25.12 8.57 -26.46
CA VAL A 979 24.95 7.15 -26.80
C VAL A 979 23.82 6.93 -27.81
N GLU A 980 22.75 7.73 -27.77
CA GLU A 980 21.61 7.64 -28.71
C GLU A 980 21.96 8.09 -30.15
N LYS A 981 22.88 9.04 -30.31
CA LYS A 981 23.29 9.56 -31.62
C LYS A 981 24.39 8.69 -32.24
N VAL A 982 23.98 7.69 -33.01
CA VAL A 982 24.88 6.93 -33.89
C VAL A 982 25.20 7.78 -35.13
N ASP A 983 26.27 8.61 -35.11
CA ASP A 983 27.20 8.73 -36.25
C ASP A 983 28.38 9.75 -36.10
N VAL A 984 29.57 9.25 -36.46
CA VAL A 984 30.79 9.83 -37.09
C VAL A 984 31.63 10.92 -36.41
N ALA A 985 31.14 11.76 -35.51
CA ALA A 985 31.85 13.04 -35.29
C ALA A 985 33.02 13.07 -34.27
N LEU A 986 33.43 11.97 -33.64
CA LEU A 986 34.60 11.99 -32.72
C LEU A 986 35.52 10.75 -32.73
N ASP A 987 35.76 10.19 -33.91
CA ASP A 987 36.91 9.31 -34.15
C ASP A 987 38.26 10.05 -33.95
N GLN A 988 38.23 11.38 -33.80
CA GLN A 988 39.42 12.23 -33.56
C GLN A 988 40.16 11.88 -32.26
N LEU A 989 39.50 11.30 -31.26
CA LEU A 989 40.14 10.89 -30.00
C LEU A 989 40.93 9.58 -30.11
N ALA A 990 40.74 8.80 -31.18
CA ALA A 990 41.51 7.60 -31.41
C ALA A 990 43.01 7.93 -31.57
N PRO A 991 43.95 7.16 -31.00
CA PRO A 991 45.39 7.47 -31.06
C PRO A 991 45.95 7.53 -32.50
N SER A 992 45.29 6.86 -33.44
CA SER A 992 45.64 6.83 -34.86
C SER A 992 44.94 7.90 -35.70
N SER A 993 44.19 8.82 -35.10
CA SER A 993 43.42 9.81 -35.86
C SER A 993 44.33 10.83 -36.59
N PRO A 994 43.91 11.35 -37.76
CA PRO A 994 44.63 12.43 -38.45
C PRO A 994 44.79 13.70 -37.61
N PHE A 995 43.89 13.93 -36.65
CA PHE A 995 43.91 15.09 -35.75
C PHE A 995 45.23 15.18 -34.96
N TYR A 996 45.67 14.08 -34.33
CA TYR A 996 46.92 14.09 -33.55
C TYR A 996 48.18 14.29 -34.41
N GLN A 997 48.14 13.86 -35.67
CA GLN A 997 49.24 14.13 -36.61
C GLN A 997 49.34 15.64 -36.89
N GLN A 998 48.21 16.29 -37.17
CA GLN A 998 48.15 17.74 -37.42
C GLN A 998 48.49 18.58 -36.19
N LEU A 999 48.09 18.11 -34.99
CA LEU A 999 48.40 18.76 -33.72
C LEU A 999 49.91 18.76 -33.44
N ARG A 1000 50.62 17.66 -33.77
CA ARG A 1000 52.09 17.57 -33.64
C ARG A 1000 52.84 18.53 -34.57
N GLU A 1001 52.23 18.95 -35.67
CA GLU A 1001 52.76 19.96 -36.58
C GLU A 1001 52.51 21.40 -36.10
N GLY A 1002 52.06 21.58 -34.86
CA GLY A 1002 51.89 22.89 -34.23
C GLY A 1002 53.20 23.61 -33.93
N ALA A 1003 53.09 24.86 -33.50
CA ALA A 1003 54.23 25.69 -33.10
C ALA A 1003 54.25 25.90 -31.57
N ASP A 1004 55.43 25.79 -30.96
CA ASP A 1004 55.63 26.21 -29.58
C ASP A 1004 55.65 27.75 -29.52
N ARG A 1005 54.66 28.33 -28.81
CA ARG A 1005 54.51 29.77 -28.64
C ARG A 1005 55.05 30.28 -27.30
N GLY A 1006 55.69 29.42 -26.50
CA GLY A 1006 56.27 29.77 -25.20
C GLY A 1006 55.24 29.94 -24.07
N VAL A 1007 53.99 29.50 -24.28
CA VAL A 1007 52.96 29.46 -23.23
C VAL A 1007 53.29 28.32 -22.26
N PRO A 1008 53.27 28.54 -20.93
CA PRO A 1008 53.48 27.47 -19.95
C PRO A 1008 52.30 26.47 -19.89
N TYR A 1009 52.60 25.18 -20.00
CA TYR A 1009 51.61 24.10 -19.91
C TYR A 1009 51.77 23.34 -18.59
N THR A 1010 50.68 23.05 -17.89
CA THR A 1010 50.69 22.11 -16.75
C THR A 1010 49.67 21.01 -16.98
N VAL A 1011 50.14 19.76 -17.01
CA VAL A 1011 49.27 18.58 -17.14
C VAL A 1011 49.10 17.95 -15.76
N ILE A 1012 47.85 17.72 -15.36
CA ILE A 1012 47.47 17.03 -14.13
C ILE A 1012 46.88 15.68 -14.54
N LEU A 1013 47.50 14.61 -14.07
CA LEU A 1013 47.14 13.24 -14.40
C LEU A 1013 46.80 12.44 -13.14
N GLY A 1014 45.57 11.95 -13.12
CA GLY A 1014 45.03 11.09 -12.10
C GLY A 1014 45.64 9.70 -12.13
N ASP A 1015 45.57 9.05 -10.99
CA ASP A 1015 45.94 7.65 -10.79
C ASP A 1015 44.85 6.97 -9.96
N ARG A 1016 44.00 6.21 -10.64
CA ARG A 1016 42.93 5.47 -9.98
C ARG A 1016 43.43 4.41 -9.01
N SER A 1017 44.67 3.94 -9.16
CA SER A 1017 45.24 2.86 -8.35
C SER A 1017 45.67 3.31 -6.95
N LEU A 1018 45.84 4.63 -6.75
CA LEU A 1018 46.24 5.21 -5.46
C LEU A 1018 45.07 5.37 -4.48
N LYS A 1019 43.84 5.08 -4.91
CA LYS A 1019 42.67 4.99 -4.03
C LYS A 1019 42.39 3.52 -3.67
N ALA A 1020 42.19 3.24 -2.39
CA ALA A 1020 41.64 1.97 -1.93
C ALA A 1020 40.13 1.95 -2.27
N TRP A 1021 39.78 1.45 -3.45
CA TRP A 1021 38.40 1.10 -3.77
C TRP A 1021 38.00 -0.09 -2.87
N SER A 1022 37.37 0.22 -1.73
CA SER A 1022 36.84 -0.69 -0.70
C SER A 1022 37.70 -1.91 -0.31
N ARG A 1023 38.40 -1.78 0.82
CA ARG A 1023 38.72 -2.92 1.70
C ARG A 1023 37.46 -3.30 2.47
N ASP A 1024 36.54 -4.01 1.84
CA ASP A 1024 35.38 -4.61 2.53
C ASP A 1024 35.14 -6.07 2.09
N GLY A 1025 36.20 -6.86 1.90
CA GLY A 1025 36.13 -8.34 1.84
C GLY A 1025 35.17 -8.99 0.81
N ARG A 1026 34.49 -8.21 -0.04
CA ARG A 1026 33.57 -8.63 -1.08
C ARG A 1026 34.32 -8.74 -2.40
N ALA A 1027 33.86 -9.64 -3.28
CA ALA A 1027 34.42 -9.83 -4.61
C ALA A 1027 34.49 -8.49 -5.38
N PRO A 1028 35.49 -8.28 -6.25
CA PRO A 1028 35.68 -7.01 -6.96
C PRO A 1028 34.42 -6.64 -7.75
N GLY A 1029 33.88 -5.45 -7.48
CA GLY A 1029 32.67 -4.90 -8.11
C GLY A 1029 32.85 -4.60 -9.60
N LEU A 1030 31.74 -4.45 -10.31
CA LEU A 1030 31.64 -4.41 -11.75
C LEU A 1030 32.40 -3.28 -12.42
N VAL A 1031 32.66 -2.13 -11.80
CA VAL A 1031 33.54 -1.13 -12.46
C VAL A 1031 34.91 -1.76 -12.82
N VAL A 1032 35.38 -2.72 -12.02
CA VAL A 1032 36.59 -3.52 -12.28
C VAL A 1032 36.33 -4.65 -13.29
N LYS A 1033 35.13 -5.24 -13.34
CA LYS A 1033 34.74 -6.30 -14.29
C LYS A 1033 34.17 -5.82 -15.65
N LEU A 1034 33.61 -4.62 -15.79
CA LEU A 1034 33.27 -3.98 -17.08
C LEU A 1034 34.55 -3.51 -17.77
N LEU A 1035 35.51 -3.00 -16.98
CA LEU A 1035 36.90 -2.94 -17.43
C LEU A 1035 37.40 -4.36 -17.77
N GLY A 1036 37.00 -5.38 -16.98
CA GLY A 1036 37.26 -6.83 -17.09
C GLY A 1036 36.70 -7.61 -18.30
N ASP A 1037 35.52 -7.30 -18.80
CA ASP A 1037 34.85 -8.03 -19.88
C ASP A 1037 35.19 -7.39 -21.24
N VAL A 1038 35.53 -6.09 -21.22
CA VAL A 1038 36.42 -5.51 -22.24
C VAL A 1038 37.83 -6.15 -22.14
N ILE A 1039 38.28 -6.61 -20.96
CA ILE A 1039 39.51 -7.39 -20.76
C ILE A 1039 39.41 -8.83 -21.34
N ASP A 1040 38.24 -9.47 -21.41
CA ASP A 1040 38.10 -10.85 -21.97
C ASP A 1040 37.68 -10.94 -23.44
N VAL A 1041 37.29 -9.83 -24.10
CA VAL A 1041 37.26 -9.74 -25.58
C VAL A 1041 38.58 -9.19 -26.16
N GLY A 1042 39.63 -9.11 -25.35
CA GLY A 1042 41.01 -9.03 -25.85
C GLY A 1042 41.88 -7.98 -25.19
N VAL A 1043 41.78 -7.80 -23.88
CA VAL A 1043 42.44 -6.66 -23.23
C VAL A 1043 43.11 -6.99 -21.90
N GLY A 1044 44.11 -7.84 -21.97
CA GLY A 1044 45.42 -7.44 -21.40
C GLY A 1044 46.04 -6.19 -22.08
N GLY A 1045 45.27 -5.35 -22.81
CA GLY A 1045 45.69 -4.76 -24.09
C GLY A 1045 45.45 -3.25 -24.36
N ILE A 1046 44.53 -2.55 -23.68
CA ILE A 1046 44.03 -1.20 -24.03
C ILE A 1046 44.96 -0.20 -23.34
N PHE A 1047 45.19 -0.41 -22.05
CA PHE A 1047 46.19 0.32 -21.28
C PHE A 1047 47.44 -0.52 -20.95
N ARG A 1048 47.46 -1.84 -21.26
CA ARG A 1048 48.59 -2.76 -21.00
C ARG A 1048 49.18 -2.66 -19.58
N GLY A 1049 48.34 -2.44 -18.56
CA GLY A 1049 48.78 -2.26 -17.16
C GLY A 1049 49.39 -0.89 -16.83
N ALA A 1050 49.35 0.08 -17.76
CA ALA A 1050 49.80 1.44 -17.50
C ALA A 1050 48.89 2.17 -16.51
N VAL A 1051 49.49 3.04 -15.69
CA VAL A 1051 48.77 3.95 -14.79
C VAL A 1051 47.87 4.87 -15.61
N ASN A 1052 46.61 5.00 -15.21
CA ASN A 1052 45.57 5.74 -15.94
C ASN A 1052 44.51 6.31 -14.99
N ASP A 1053 43.74 7.26 -15.52
CA ASP A 1053 42.61 7.87 -14.83
C ASP A 1053 41.25 7.29 -15.27
N ILE A 1054 41.20 6.10 -15.89
CA ILE A 1054 40.06 5.43 -16.57
C ILE A 1054 39.95 5.76 -18.06
N ALA A 1055 40.09 7.02 -18.46
CA ALA A 1055 39.95 7.41 -19.87
C ALA A 1055 41.30 7.68 -20.56
N VAL A 1056 42.30 8.10 -19.79
CA VAL A 1056 43.60 8.54 -20.32
C VAL A 1056 44.73 7.90 -19.52
N SER A 1057 45.71 7.34 -20.24
CA SER A 1057 46.93 6.84 -19.63
C SER A 1057 47.85 8.00 -19.26
N GLN A 1058 48.64 7.84 -18.20
CA GLN A 1058 49.66 8.85 -17.88
C GLN A 1058 50.64 9.06 -19.04
N GLN A 1059 50.90 8.02 -19.85
CA GLN A 1059 51.69 8.13 -21.07
C GLN A 1059 51.03 9.04 -22.11
N SER A 1060 49.76 8.80 -22.44
CA SER A 1060 49.02 9.62 -23.41
C SER A 1060 48.89 11.06 -22.93
N GLY A 1061 48.53 11.26 -21.66
CA GLY A 1061 48.38 12.59 -21.09
C GLY A 1061 49.68 13.39 -21.05
N SER A 1062 50.83 12.73 -20.89
CA SER A 1062 52.15 13.38 -20.82
C SER A 1062 52.77 13.71 -22.19
N ASP A 1063 52.19 13.23 -23.30
CA ASP A 1063 52.75 13.35 -24.64
C ASP A 1063 52.48 14.73 -25.27
N LEU A 1064 53.37 15.67 -24.98
CA LEU A 1064 53.37 17.03 -25.54
C LEU A 1064 54.39 17.19 -26.68
N ALA A 1065 54.67 16.12 -27.43
CA ALA A 1065 55.62 16.15 -28.54
C ALA A 1065 55.11 17.01 -29.70
N LEU A 1066 56.05 17.68 -30.38
CA LEU A 1066 55.86 18.38 -31.65
C LEU A 1066 56.87 17.82 -32.67
N THR A 1067 56.59 17.94 -33.97
CA THR A 1067 57.50 17.50 -35.05
C THR A 1067 58.87 18.18 -34.98
N GLY A 1068 58.94 19.39 -34.40
CA GLY A 1068 60.17 20.17 -34.21
C GLY A 1068 60.78 20.14 -32.79
N GLY A 1069 60.24 19.35 -31.85
CA GLY A 1069 60.70 19.35 -30.45
C GLY A 1069 59.63 18.94 -29.44
N ARG A 1070 59.57 19.60 -28.29
CA ARG A 1070 58.53 19.41 -27.27
C ARG A 1070 58.11 20.77 -26.75
N LEU A 1071 56.83 20.95 -26.43
CA LEU A 1071 56.32 22.17 -25.81
C LEU A 1071 57.10 22.48 -24.53
N SER A 1072 57.61 23.70 -24.41
CA SER A 1072 58.37 24.16 -23.25
C SER A 1072 58.02 25.63 -22.92
N PRO A 1073 57.71 25.97 -21.65
CA PRO A 1073 57.83 25.13 -20.46
C PRO A 1073 56.58 24.28 -20.18
N ALA A 1074 56.77 22.97 -19.98
CA ALA A 1074 55.70 22.03 -19.61
C ALA A 1074 56.00 21.32 -18.29
N ALA A 1075 55.06 21.36 -17.34
CA ALA A 1075 55.09 20.60 -16.09
C ALA A 1075 54.06 19.46 -16.14
N VAL A 1076 54.46 18.25 -15.79
CA VAL A 1076 53.55 17.11 -15.67
C VAL A 1076 53.48 16.70 -14.20
N ARG A 1077 52.27 16.70 -13.65
CA ARG A 1077 51.95 16.27 -12.29
C ARG A 1077 51.23 14.93 -12.35
N THR A 1078 51.86 13.89 -11.79
CA THR A 1078 51.32 12.54 -11.69
C THR A 1078 51.11 12.17 -10.22
N GLY A 1079 50.46 11.02 -9.96
CA GLY A 1079 50.25 10.52 -8.61
C GLY A 1079 49.15 11.25 -7.83
N ILE A 1080 48.22 11.91 -8.55
CA ILE A 1080 47.03 12.51 -7.96
C ILE A 1080 45.98 11.42 -7.78
N ALA A 1081 45.49 11.21 -6.56
CA ALA A 1081 44.52 10.16 -6.23
C ALA A 1081 43.10 10.51 -6.70
N CYS A 1082 42.92 10.64 -8.01
CA CYS A 1082 41.65 10.90 -8.67
C CYS A 1082 41.51 10.06 -9.95
N ASP A 1083 40.27 9.90 -10.39
CA ASP A 1083 39.92 9.40 -11.72
C ASP A 1083 39.62 10.58 -12.66
N HIS A 1084 39.25 10.25 -13.90
CA HIS A 1084 39.02 11.23 -14.94
C HIS A 1084 37.85 12.17 -14.64
N MET A 1085 36.95 11.81 -13.72
CA MET A 1085 35.77 12.58 -13.35
C MET A 1085 35.98 13.50 -12.17
N THR A 1086 36.96 13.19 -11.35
CA THR A 1086 37.05 13.73 -10.00
C THR A 1086 38.08 14.84 -9.86
N TYR A 1087 38.66 15.30 -10.97
CA TYR A 1087 39.65 16.38 -10.98
C TYR A 1087 39.16 17.67 -10.30
N PHE A 1088 37.86 17.97 -10.42
CA PHE A 1088 37.24 19.18 -9.88
C PHE A 1088 36.38 18.92 -8.63
N SER A 1089 36.36 17.69 -8.12
CA SER A 1089 35.52 17.31 -6.98
C SER A 1089 36.36 16.87 -5.78
N LEU A 1090 37.48 16.16 -6.00
CA LEU A 1090 38.31 15.66 -4.91
C LEU A 1090 39.27 16.72 -4.38
N PRO A 1091 39.46 16.81 -3.04
CA PRO A 1091 40.35 17.80 -2.43
C PRO A 1091 41.78 17.76 -2.96
N GLU A 1092 42.34 16.56 -3.17
CA GLU A 1092 43.71 16.37 -3.68
C GLU A 1092 43.88 16.91 -5.10
N ALA A 1093 42.87 16.70 -5.95
CA ALA A 1093 42.90 17.17 -7.33
C ALA A 1093 42.64 18.68 -7.44
N ARG A 1094 41.72 19.23 -6.63
CA ARG A 1094 41.53 20.68 -6.48
C ARG A 1094 42.80 21.36 -5.96
N ALA A 1095 43.50 20.74 -5.01
CA ALA A 1095 44.78 21.24 -4.52
C ALA A 1095 45.85 21.26 -5.63
N ALA A 1096 45.93 20.20 -6.44
CA ALA A 1096 46.84 20.14 -7.58
C ALA A 1096 46.52 21.21 -8.65
N LEU A 1097 45.24 21.45 -8.94
CA LEU A 1097 44.77 22.53 -9.83
C LEU A 1097 45.18 23.91 -9.30
N ARG A 1098 44.91 24.17 -8.02
CA ARG A 1098 45.28 25.43 -7.36
C ARG A 1098 46.79 25.65 -7.37
N GLU A 1099 47.58 24.62 -7.10
CA GLU A 1099 49.05 24.71 -7.15
C GLU A 1099 49.55 24.99 -8.58
N ALA A 1100 48.96 24.34 -9.58
CA ALA A 1100 49.27 24.59 -11.00
C ALA A 1100 48.97 26.03 -11.44
N LEU A 1101 47.94 26.66 -10.87
CA LEU A 1101 47.53 28.04 -11.20
C LEU A 1101 48.25 29.11 -10.38
N THR A 1102 48.86 28.74 -9.25
CA THR A 1102 49.58 29.66 -8.35
C THR A 1102 51.10 29.60 -8.51
N ALA A 1103 51.65 28.50 -9.05
CA ALA A 1103 53.08 28.38 -9.27
C ALA A 1103 53.59 29.48 -10.23
N PRO A 1104 54.72 30.16 -9.92
CA PRO A 1104 55.34 31.06 -10.89
C PRO A 1104 55.81 30.23 -12.10
N PRO A 1105 55.67 30.75 -13.34
CA PRO A 1105 56.21 30.07 -14.52
C PRO A 1105 57.72 29.93 -14.30
N ARG A 1106 58.20 28.69 -14.14
CA ARG A 1106 59.64 28.44 -13.96
C ARG A 1106 60.34 28.78 -15.29
N PRO A 1107 61.32 29.70 -15.32
CA PRO A 1107 62.19 29.83 -16.47
C PRO A 1107 62.98 28.53 -16.63
N GLY A 1108 63.11 28.07 -17.88
CA GLY A 1108 63.64 26.75 -18.23
C GLY A 1108 64.98 26.41 -17.58
N SER A 1109 65.11 25.16 -17.18
CA SER A 1109 66.39 24.46 -16.95
C SER A 1109 66.52 23.32 -17.95
#